data_AF-A0A5C3KSY9-F1
#
_entry.id   AF-A0A5C3KSY9-F1
#
_cell.length_a   1.000
_cell.length_b   1.000
_cell.length_c   1.000
_cell.angle_alpha   90.00
_cell.angle_beta   90.00
_cell.angle_gamma   90.00
#
_symmetry.space_group_name_H-M   'P 1'
#
loop_
_entity.id
_entity.type
_entity.pdbx_description
1 polymer ?
#
loop_
_entity_poly.entity_id
_entity_poly.type
_entity_poly.pdbx_seq_one_letter_code
_entity_poly.pdbx_strand_id
1 'polypeptide(L)'
;MSGSKKKLNRKIRTKASQVLFPLLNNLNVQAALIGNPGLGLLYPGYHALKELVVVVDHRDPKLRFPELAAMILAKDSVHFSSPSVKDATIAFQAKEVPEIETRSCTIQFLSVKAMEGFTVDLARRIVVNTFPVMPGPWIFLALLEQWATGAPKERAAEKKITKDITKAVEVICGQAGRPDWTEFNLALVSFPRAKEQLVMLAAVSRTTNLELIRKNTSISSSSPKPRVDIPQRLTPSAAPSEIPKIQFPSFLSFGSPPALQSSLRAPPGVGRVTDRKPEAITSQTSAPQLPPNTLSTSMLVSSVPETQSIPIPSPLSVHSTSPPDRIPNTIKARHPAIQSLSSTRITSTAVPPAVEPVPRTVPLEFHNITQAYALLVQLNAWASCKETHRSRIALLNAWLAFFKVRNWSEFNVALKWFPDANQQLAKLQVAFPHLPREQFESLREKTTIASQELRAGPDSVESNQVSVTTERRSVPVSISAAPLYPLIPVPPPSSKLIPSVAPVPSSIQLPPKPGTGPHNYNSILMTIARDVVNTLRESGFRCAFLGSLGYQLYGNRRLPEDLEVLVFPPPGSLVDQEFIKRKMVNRNNQFYMEAVVDRTATYRVLFRAIPQHAVLPPNFTGRFCKVDVLLPGVMSLPYLNEGEVNEVEGLPVVPVLVLLLQKLQEWEVHFRCVTEPDKFKKHMVDMGDIKELLGRVVEMPVRLFRPWSERESLGQDFVNASKVRVKRFCAKFPETVPHWEGLGFELV
;
A
#
# COMPACT_ATOMS: atom_id res chain seq x y z
N MET A 1 24.23 16.77 25.87
CA MET A 1 23.31 17.82 25.37
C MET A 1 22.90 17.71 23.88
N SER A 2 23.65 17.05 22.99
CA SER A 2 23.34 17.03 21.54
C SER A 2 22.03 16.30 21.17
N GLY A 3 21.57 15.34 21.97
CA GLY A 3 20.33 14.58 21.73
C GLY A 3 19.06 15.43 21.77
N SER A 4 18.99 16.41 22.68
CA SER A 4 17.81 17.29 22.82
C SER A 4 17.60 18.17 21.58
N LYS A 5 18.67 18.79 21.08
CA LYS A 5 18.61 19.64 19.86
C LYS A 5 18.13 18.86 18.64
N LYS A 6 18.58 17.59 18.47
CA LYS A 6 18.14 16.71 17.38
C LYS A 6 16.65 16.38 17.47
N LYS A 7 16.17 16.05 18.67
CA LYS A 7 14.74 15.76 18.92
C LYS A 7 13.88 16.98 18.59
N LEU A 8 14.29 18.18 19.01
CA LEU A 8 13.58 19.42 18.72
C LEU A 8 13.59 19.77 17.22
N ASN A 9 14.73 19.57 16.52
CA ASN A 9 14.81 19.77 15.07
C ASN A 9 13.91 18.79 14.28
N ARG A 10 13.75 17.56 14.77
CA ARG A 10 12.79 16.61 14.20
C ARG A 10 11.37 17.08 14.44
N LYS A 11 11.02 17.47 15.67
CA LYS A 11 9.68 17.93 16.05
C LYS A 11 9.21 19.12 15.21
N ILE A 12 10.06 20.15 15.05
CA ILE A 12 9.71 21.33 14.25
C ILE A 12 9.52 21.01 12.75
N ARG A 13 10.33 20.11 12.18
CA ARG A 13 10.19 19.72 10.76
C ARG A 13 8.94 18.88 10.51
N THR A 14 8.63 17.96 11.41
CA THR A 14 7.39 17.19 11.35
C THR A 14 6.20 18.13 11.40
N LYS A 15 6.18 19.08 12.34
CA LYS A 15 5.10 20.06 12.45
C LYS A 15 5.01 20.99 11.23
N ALA A 16 6.13 21.49 10.73
CA ALA A 16 6.19 22.28 9.50
C ALA A 16 5.61 21.50 8.30
N SER A 17 5.93 20.21 8.18
CA SER A 17 5.43 19.35 7.10
C SER A 17 3.92 19.09 7.24
N GLN A 18 3.42 18.89 8.46
CA GLN A 18 1.99 18.68 8.75
C GLN A 18 1.14 19.90 8.36
N VAL A 19 1.67 21.10 8.52
CA VAL A 19 0.96 22.33 8.14
C VAL A 19 1.15 22.61 6.64
N LEU A 20 2.37 22.46 6.11
CA LEU A 20 2.69 22.85 4.73
C LEU A 20 2.01 21.96 3.67
N PHE A 21 2.08 20.64 3.77
CA PHE A 21 1.63 19.76 2.68
C PHE A 21 0.12 19.83 2.40
N PRO A 22 -0.77 19.90 3.42
CA PRO A 22 -2.18 20.15 3.17
C PRO A 22 -2.44 21.50 2.48
N LEU A 23 -1.69 22.55 2.83
CA LEU A 23 -1.80 23.85 2.16
C LEU A 23 -1.39 23.75 0.69
N LEU A 24 -0.25 23.14 0.39
CA LEU A 24 0.19 22.95 -1.00
C LEU A 24 -0.82 22.13 -1.81
N ASN A 25 -1.39 21.08 -1.21
CA ASN A 25 -2.44 20.29 -1.85
C ASN A 25 -3.71 21.12 -2.14
N ASN A 26 -4.15 21.96 -1.20
CA ASN A 26 -5.28 22.88 -1.40
C ASN A 26 -5.02 23.94 -2.49
N LEU A 27 -3.75 24.25 -2.75
CA LEU A 27 -3.32 25.13 -3.83
C LEU A 27 -3.09 24.38 -5.15
N ASN A 28 -3.41 23.08 -5.23
CA ASN A 28 -3.14 22.20 -6.38
C ASN A 28 -1.65 22.16 -6.78
N VAL A 29 -0.75 22.32 -5.80
CA VAL A 29 0.70 22.21 -5.98
C VAL A 29 1.12 20.80 -5.58
N GLN A 30 1.67 20.04 -6.52
CA GLN A 30 2.32 18.78 -6.19
C GLN A 30 3.63 19.07 -5.49
N ALA A 31 3.92 18.34 -4.42
CA ALA A 31 5.10 18.59 -3.62
C ALA A 31 5.62 17.30 -2.98
N ALA A 32 6.94 17.24 -2.77
CA ALA A 32 7.58 16.19 -1.99
C ALA A 32 8.82 16.72 -1.28
N LEU A 33 9.15 16.12 -0.13
CA LEU A 33 10.40 16.37 0.56
C LEU A 33 11.58 15.76 -0.21
N ILE A 34 12.64 16.54 -0.34
CA ILE A 34 13.92 16.12 -0.94
C ILE A 34 15.09 16.52 -0.02
N GLY A 35 16.32 16.21 -0.44
CA GLY A 35 17.54 16.55 0.28
C GLY A 35 17.68 15.88 1.66
N ASN A 36 18.49 16.48 2.52
CA ASN A 36 18.71 15.99 3.89
C ASN A 36 17.40 15.77 4.68
N PRO A 37 16.38 16.65 4.60
CA PRO A 37 15.11 16.44 5.28
C PRO A 37 14.37 15.18 4.83
N GLY A 38 14.35 14.90 3.52
CA GLY A 38 13.78 13.67 2.95
C GLY A 38 14.51 12.41 3.43
N LEU A 39 15.85 12.39 3.41
CA LEU A 39 16.64 11.27 3.94
C LEU A 39 16.38 11.03 5.43
N GLY A 40 16.21 12.11 6.21
CA GLY A 40 15.88 12.03 7.62
C GLY A 40 14.52 11.39 7.93
N LEU A 41 13.60 11.36 6.95
CA LEU A 41 12.33 10.64 7.07
C LEU A 41 12.45 9.19 6.58
N LEU A 42 13.15 8.95 5.46
CA LEU A 42 13.32 7.61 4.90
C LEU A 42 14.17 6.70 5.79
N TYR A 43 15.20 7.25 6.42
CA TYR A 43 16.21 6.46 7.12
C TYR A 43 16.36 6.91 8.57
N PRO A 44 15.72 6.20 9.52
CA PRO A 44 15.84 6.47 10.94
C PRO A 44 17.32 6.46 11.37
N GLY A 45 17.83 7.62 11.78
CA GLY A 45 19.25 7.81 12.15
C GLY A 45 20.00 8.79 11.26
N TYR A 46 19.47 9.12 10.07
CA TYR A 46 20.00 10.21 9.27
C TYR A 46 19.72 11.56 9.96
N HIS A 47 20.79 12.34 10.14
CA HIS A 47 20.70 13.62 10.84
C HIS A 47 20.39 14.71 9.82
N ALA A 48 19.27 15.39 10.01
CA ALA A 48 18.87 16.48 9.14
C ALA A 48 18.74 17.79 9.92
N LEU A 49 19.05 18.88 9.22
CA LEU A 49 19.13 20.23 9.75
C LEU A 49 17.73 20.78 10.10
N LYS A 50 17.68 22.03 10.58
CA LYS A 50 16.43 22.74 10.92
C LYS A 50 15.84 23.40 9.66
N GLU A 51 15.76 22.63 8.59
CA GLU A 51 15.27 23.09 7.29
C GLU A 51 14.39 22.02 6.64
N LEU A 52 13.49 22.43 5.77
CA LEU A 52 12.82 21.59 4.79
C LEU A 52 13.30 21.99 3.40
N VAL A 53 13.51 21.01 2.53
CA VAL A 53 13.73 21.24 1.11
C VAL A 53 12.58 20.51 0.41
N VAL A 54 11.76 21.28 -0.30
CA VAL A 54 10.53 20.81 -0.92
C VAL A 54 10.64 21.02 -2.41
N VAL A 55 10.61 19.92 -3.17
CA VAL A 55 10.44 20.02 -4.63
C VAL A 55 8.95 20.21 -4.93
N VAL A 56 8.63 21.17 -5.79
CA VAL A 56 7.25 21.52 -6.14
C VAL A 56 7.04 21.54 -7.65
N ASP A 57 5.88 21.07 -8.08
CA ASP A 57 5.38 21.21 -9.45
C ASP A 57 3.95 21.72 -9.43
N HIS A 58 3.66 22.67 -10.30
CA HIS A 58 2.36 23.31 -10.41
C HIS A 58 1.94 23.39 -11.87
N ARG A 59 0.65 23.18 -12.11
CA ARG A 59 0.08 23.17 -13.47
C ARG A 59 0.27 24.50 -14.19
N ASP A 60 0.12 25.61 -13.47
CA ASP A 60 0.39 26.94 -14.02
C ASP A 60 1.91 27.15 -14.17
N PRO A 61 2.44 27.29 -15.41
CA PRO A 61 3.85 27.60 -15.63
C PRO A 61 4.26 29.01 -15.21
N LYS A 62 3.30 29.91 -14.95
CA LYS A 62 3.58 31.29 -14.52
C LYS A 62 3.72 31.42 -13.01
N LEU A 63 3.31 30.42 -12.23
CA LEU A 63 3.45 30.46 -10.78
C LEU A 63 4.93 30.35 -10.40
N ARG A 64 5.55 31.48 -10.04
CA ARG A 64 6.92 31.49 -9.51
C ARG A 64 6.88 31.41 -7.99
N PHE A 65 8.07 31.36 -7.40
CA PHE A 65 8.22 31.24 -5.96
C PHE A 65 7.56 32.40 -5.17
N PRO A 66 7.74 33.69 -5.55
CA PRO A 66 7.10 34.79 -4.81
C PRO A 66 5.58 34.68 -4.74
N GLU A 67 4.93 34.26 -5.84
CA GLU A 67 3.48 34.07 -5.89
C GLU A 67 3.05 32.88 -5.03
N LEU A 68 3.76 31.74 -5.11
CA LEU A 68 3.49 30.59 -4.25
C LEU A 68 3.65 30.93 -2.76
N ALA A 69 4.71 31.65 -2.40
CA ALA A 69 4.94 32.10 -1.04
C ALA A 69 3.82 33.05 -0.55
N ALA A 70 3.38 33.99 -1.40
CA ALA A 70 2.26 34.88 -1.09
C ALA A 70 0.96 34.09 -0.88
N MET A 71 0.69 33.07 -1.69
CA MET A 71 -0.49 32.20 -1.53
C MET A 71 -0.46 31.40 -0.22
N ILE A 72 0.71 30.88 0.17
CA ILE A 72 0.88 30.18 1.45
C ILE A 72 0.65 31.14 2.62
N LEU A 73 1.25 32.33 2.59
CA LEU A 73 1.11 33.35 3.63
C LEU A 73 -0.33 33.88 3.74
N ALA A 74 -1.03 34.02 2.61
CA ALA A 74 -2.43 34.42 2.61
C ALA A 74 -3.35 33.35 3.24
N LYS A 75 -2.97 32.07 3.15
CA LYS A 75 -3.71 30.96 3.78
C LYS A 75 -3.36 30.77 5.25
N ASP A 76 -2.12 31.03 5.65
CA ASP A 76 -1.65 30.80 7.01
C ASP A 76 -0.48 31.74 7.41
N SER A 77 -0.81 33.00 7.67
CA SER A 77 0.15 33.99 8.16
C SER A 77 0.54 33.79 9.63
N VAL A 78 -0.14 32.89 10.35
CA VAL A 78 0.13 32.59 11.76
C VAL A 78 1.40 31.74 11.88
N HIS A 79 1.52 30.71 11.03
CA HIS A 79 2.67 29.80 11.07
C HIS A 79 3.80 30.19 10.10
N PHE A 80 3.48 30.86 8.99
CA PHE A 80 4.47 31.23 7.98
C PHE A 80 4.77 32.73 7.99
N SER A 81 6.03 33.08 7.74
CA SER A 81 6.51 34.46 7.70
C SER A 81 7.24 34.76 6.39
N SER A 82 7.37 36.06 6.09
CA SER A 82 7.76 36.60 4.79
C SER A 82 8.95 35.89 4.14
N PRO A 83 8.92 35.71 2.81
CA PRO A 83 9.97 35.01 2.11
C PRO A 83 11.30 35.78 2.14
N SER A 84 12.42 35.06 2.21
CA SER A 84 13.70 35.61 1.75
C SER A 84 13.73 35.52 0.23
N VAL A 85 13.67 36.68 -0.44
CA VAL A 85 13.69 36.77 -1.90
C VAL A 85 14.98 36.17 -2.49
N LYS A 86 16.10 36.23 -1.76
CA LYS A 86 17.41 35.76 -2.25
C LYS A 86 17.48 34.24 -2.42
N ASP A 87 16.75 33.47 -1.61
CA ASP A 87 16.99 32.03 -1.47
C ASP A 87 15.79 31.16 -1.83
N ALA A 88 14.70 31.76 -2.32
CA ALA A 88 13.41 31.07 -2.51
C ALA A 88 12.97 30.30 -1.24
N THR A 89 13.07 30.96 -0.08
CA THR A 89 12.71 30.37 1.22
C THR A 89 11.60 31.11 1.93
N ILE A 90 10.80 30.38 2.72
CA ILE A 90 9.91 30.94 3.75
C ILE A 90 10.31 30.40 5.12
N ALA A 91 9.93 31.09 6.19
CA ALA A 91 10.16 30.62 7.55
C ALA A 91 8.85 30.17 8.21
N PHE A 92 8.90 29.00 8.85
CA PHE A 92 7.80 28.40 9.62
C PHE A 92 8.08 28.49 11.13
N GLN A 93 7.09 28.84 11.93
CA GLN A 93 7.14 28.81 13.39
C GLN A 93 5.87 28.14 13.94
N ALA A 94 6.02 27.34 15.00
CA ALA A 94 4.90 26.68 15.68
C ALA A 94 4.76 27.25 17.09
N LYS A 95 4.15 28.44 17.19
CA LYS A 95 3.98 29.16 18.47
C LYS A 95 3.06 28.42 19.45
N GLU A 96 2.22 27.54 18.95
CA GLU A 96 1.28 26.73 19.71
C GLU A 96 1.90 25.46 20.32
N VAL A 97 3.18 25.17 20.04
CA VAL A 97 3.90 24.01 20.56
C VAL A 97 5.02 24.49 21.49
N PRO A 98 4.83 24.48 22.83
CA PRO A 98 5.75 25.10 23.79
C PRO A 98 7.21 24.67 23.63
N GLU A 99 7.47 23.41 23.25
CA GLU A 99 8.85 22.91 23.15
C GLU A 99 9.61 23.44 21.91
N ILE A 100 8.91 24.02 20.94
CA ILE A 100 9.50 24.57 19.71
C ILE A 100 9.02 25.99 19.38
N GLU A 101 8.32 26.66 20.30
CA GLU A 101 7.72 27.99 20.08
C GLU A 101 8.74 29.05 19.65
N THR A 102 9.95 29.01 20.22
CA THR A 102 11.05 29.95 19.92
C THR A 102 11.86 29.55 18.69
N ARG A 103 11.49 28.47 18.00
CA ARG A 103 12.27 27.89 16.91
C ARG A 103 11.54 28.09 15.58
N SER A 104 12.29 28.58 14.59
CA SER A 104 11.88 28.66 13.17
C SER A 104 12.44 27.56 12.26
N CYS A 105 11.65 26.94 11.41
CA CYS A 105 12.13 26.06 10.35
C CYS A 105 12.22 26.84 9.03
N THR A 106 13.37 26.84 8.36
CA THR A 106 13.46 27.39 7.00
C THR A 106 12.93 26.38 6.01
N ILE A 107 12.13 26.81 5.04
CA ILE A 107 11.55 25.95 4.01
C ILE A 107 12.01 26.49 2.67
N GLN A 108 12.85 25.72 1.99
CA GLN A 108 13.36 26.01 0.66
C GLN A 108 12.51 25.29 -0.39
N PHE A 109 12.09 26.02 -1.42
CA PHE A 109 11.33 25.46 -2.53
C PHE A 109 12.23 25.30 -3.75
N LEU A 110 12.16 24.12 -4.36
CA LEU A 110 12.79 23.84 -5.64
C LEU A 110 11.68 23.59 -6.67
N SER A 111 11.51 24.51 -7.61
CA SER A 111 10.54 24.30 -8.70
C SER A 111 11.11 23.29 -9.70
N VAL A 112 10.33 22.25 -10.04
CA VAL A 112 10.73 21.26 -11.07
C VAL A 112 11.07 21.96 -12.39
N LYS A 113 10.40 23.08 -12.72
CA LYS A 113 10.64 23.86 -13.95
C LYS A 113 11.89 24.74 -13.88
N ALA A 114 12.41 25.01 -12.69
CA ALA A 114 13.60 25.85 -12.47
C ALA A 114 14.88 25.03 -12.24
N MET A 115 14.79 23.70 -12.20
CA MET A 115 15.95 22.83 -12.09
C MET A 115 16.64 22.75 -13.46
N GLU A 116 17.81 23.38 -13.56
CA GLU A 116 18.67 23.23 -14.74
C GLU A 116 19.55 21.98 -14.56
N GLY A 117 19.64 21.16 -15.60
CA GLY A 117 20.55 20.01 -15.64
C GLY A 117 19.95 18.66 -15.20
N PHE A 118 18.76 18.64 -14.60
CA PHE A 118 18.03 17.40 -14.31
C PHE A 118 16.52 17.63 -14.20
N THR A 119 15.73 16.57 -14.35
CA THR A 119 14.29 16.60 -14.11
C THR A 119 13.94 15.81 -12.85
N VAL A 120 12.88 16.18 -12.14
CA VAL A 120 12.36 15.40 -11.01
C VAL A 120 10.93 14.99 -11.30
N ASP A 121 10.67 13.68 -11.30
CA ASP A 121 9.32 13.17 -11.47
C ASP A 121 8.60 13.05 -10.12
N LEU A 122 7.82 14.08 -9.78
CA LEU A 122 7.00 14.10 -8.57
C LEU A 122 5.89 13.02 -8.54
N ALA A 123 5.62 12.34 -9.66
CA ALA A 123 4.75 11.17 -9.67
C ALA A 123 5.34 9.98 -8.90
N ARG A 124 6.67 9.94 -8.74
CA ARG A 124 7.38 8.85 -8.04
C ARG A 124 7.56 9.08 -6.55
N ARG A 125 7.00 10.17 -6.01
CA ARG A 125 7.01 10.41 -4.56
C ARG A 125 6.34 9.24 -3.84
N ILE A 126 6.86 8.92 -2.66
CA ILE A 126 6.28 7.93 -1.74
C ILE A 126 5.80 8.64 -0.47
N VAL A 127 4.89 8.02 0.27
CA VAL A 127 4.35 8.61 1.51
C VAL A 127 5.02 7.99 2.73
N VAL A 128 5.79 8.79 3.46
CA VAL A 128 6.49 8.37 4.69
C VAL A 128 5.97 9.18 5.86
N ASN A 129 5.39 8.51 6.86
CA ASN A 129 4.76 9.16 8.02
C ASN A 129 3.79 10.28 7.60
N THR A 130 2.91 10.00 6.62
CA THR A 130 1.95 10.94 6.01
C THR A 130 2.54 12.09 5.19
N PHE A 131 3.85 12.14 4.98
CA PHE A 131 4.49 13.18 4.16
C PHE A 131 4.90 12.60 2.81
N PRO A 132 4.64 13.30 1.69
CA PRO A 132 5.24 12.94 0.42
C PRO A 132 6.75 13.19 0.48
N VAL A 133 7.54 12.18 0.12
CA VAL A 133 9.01 12.20 0.10
C VAL A 133 9.48 11.59 -1.21
N MET A 134 10.51 12.17 -1.83
CA MET A 134 11.14 11.56 -3.00
C MET A 134 11.85 10.26 -2.61
N PRO A 135 11.90 9.22 -3.46
CA PRO A 135 12.64 8.01 -3.16
C PRO A 135 14.14 8.29 -2.95
N GLY A 136 14.81 7.43 -2.18
CA GLY A 136 16.23 7.56 -1.83
C GLY A 136 17.16 7.89 -3.00
N PRO A 137 17.08 7.18 -4.15
CA PRO A 137 17.91 7.47 -5.32
C PRO A 137 17.76 8.90 -5.87
N TRP A 138 16.53 9.42 -5.97
CA TRP A 138 16.26 10.78 -6.43
C TRP A 138 16.84 11.83 -5.48
N ILE A 139 16.72 11.60 -4.18
CA ILE A 139 17.31 12.49 -3.18
C ILE A 139 18.84 12.50 -3.29
N PHE A 140 19.45 11.32 -3.45
CA PHE A 140 20.90 11.22 -3.60
C PHE A 140 21.40 11.93 -4.86
N LEU A 141 20.77 11.70 -6.02
CA LEU A 141 21.19 12.34 -7.26
C LEU A 141 20.98 13.86 -7.24
N ALA A 142 19.92 14.35 -6.59
CA ALA A 142 19.73 15.79 -6.38
C ALA A 142 20.82 16.40 -5.48
N LEU A 143 21.21 15.70 -4.40
CA LEU A 143 22.35 16.10 -3.56
C LEU A 143 23.67 16.05 -4.35
N LEU A 144 23.82 15.09 -5.27
CA LEU A 144 24.99 14.94 -6.13
C LEU A 144 25.14 16.10 -7.12
N GLU A 145 24.05 16.52 -7.77
CA GLU A 145 24.07 17.69 -8.65
C GLU A 145 24.44 18.96 -7.85
N GLN A 146 23.83 19.16 -6.68
CA GLN A 146 24.14 20.31 -5.81
C GLN A 146 25.61 20.30 -5.36
N TRP A 147 26.14 19.13 -5.01
CA TRP A 147 27.55 18.98 -4.66
C TRP A 147 28.48 19.27 -5.85
N ALA A 148 28.13 18.76 -7.03
CA ALA A 148 28.97 18.88 -8.22
C ALA A 148 29.04 20.31 -8.78
N THR A 149 27.95 21.06 -8.67
CA THR A 149 27.82 22.47 -9.10
C THR A 149 28.47 23.46 -8.11
N GLY A 150 28.73 23.03 -6.87
CA GLY A 150 29.44 23.83 -5.87
C GLY A 150 30.88 24.17 -6.27
N ALA A 151 31.45 25.20 -5.61
CA ALA A 151 32.81 25.65 -5.91
C ALA A 151 33.83 24.51 -5.66
N PRO A 152 34.95 24.43 -6.38
CA PRO A 152 35.95 23.36 -6.19
C PRO A 152 36.39 23.18 -4.72
N LYS A 153 36.53 24.29 -3.98
CA LYS A 153 36.87 24.30 -2.55
C LYS A 153 35.80 23.66 -1.66
N GLU A 154 34.54 23.67 -2.07
CA GLU A 154 33.40 23.08 -1.35
C GLU A 154 33.28 21.57 -1.58
N ARG A 155 33.92 21.06 -2.65
CA ARG A 155 33.92 19.64 -3.00
C ARG A 155 35.02 18.84 -2.31
N ALA A 156 35.91 19.46 -1.54
CA ALA A 156 36.94 18.75 -0.79
C ALA A 156 36.32 17.77 0.23
N ALA A 157 37.01 16.66 0.52
CA ALA A 157 36.50 15.57 1.35
C ALA A 157 36.08 16.01 2.77
N GLU A 158 36.75 17.01 3.30
CA GLU A 158 36.51 17.53 4.65
C GLU A 158 35.25 18.41 4.75
N LYS A 159 34.75 18.89 3.61
CA LYS A 159 33.63 19.81 3.57
C LYS A 159 32.33 19.10 3.92
N LYS A 160 31.45 19.87 4.57
CA LYS A 160 30.18 19.38 5.08
C LYS A 160 29.32 18.73 3.99
N ILE A 161 29.22 19.35 2.82
CA ILE A 161 28.41 18.83 1.70
C ILE A 161 28.93 17.48 1.20
N THR A 162 30.26 17.30 1.09
CA THR A 162 30.88 16.02 0.71
C THR A 162 30.65 14.93 1.77
N LYS A 163 30.63 15.30 3.05
CA LYS A 163 30.28 14.38 4.15
C LYS A 163 28.80 14.00 4.13
N ASP A 164 27.91 14.95 3.90
CA ASP A 164 26.47 14.72 3.83
C ASP A 164 26.13 13.78 2.67
N ILE A 165 26.71 13.99 1.48
CA ILE A 165 26.47 13.11 0.34
C ILE A 165 27.09 11.71 0.53
N THR A 166 28.29 11.61 1.11
CA THR A 166 28.90 10.30 1.41
C THR A 166 28.03 9.52 2.40
N LYS A 167 27.50 10.20 3.42
CA LYS A 167 26.57 9.60 4.38
C LYS A 167 25.24 9.21 3.74
N ALA A 168 24.73 9.99 2.80
CA ALA A 168 23.52 9.64 2.05
C ALA A 168 23.73 8.32 1.28
N VAL A 169 24.86 8.17 0.58
CA VAL A 169 25.25 6.94 -0.12
C VAL A 169 25.35 5.76 0.85
N GLU A 170 26.02 5.93 1.98
CA GLU A 170 26.16 4.88 3.00
C GLU A 170 24.82 4.41 3.55
N VAL A 171 23.88 5.32 3.75
CA VAL A 171 22.56 5.00 4.28
C VAL A 171 21.67 4.33 3.23
N ILE A 172 21.72 4.81 1.98
CA ILE A 172 20.96 4.22 0.87
C ILE A 172 21.50 2.83 0.53
N CYS A 173 22.83 2.67 0.44
CA CYS A 173 23.47 1.42 0.02
C CYS A 173 23.81 0.46 1.17
N GLY A 174 23.73 0.92 2.41
CA GLY A 174 24.06 0.12 3.59
C GLY A 174 23.07 -1.00 3.87
N GLN A 175 23.37 -1.80 4.88
CA GLN A 175 22.57 -2.98 5.27
C GLN A 175 21.09 -2.67 5.53
N ALA A 176 20.79 -1.46 6.01
CA ALA A 176 19.42 -1.00 6.27
C ALA A 176 18.69 -0.53 5.01
N GLY A 177 19.42 -0.13 3.96
CA GLY A 177 18.86 0.63 2.84
C GLY A 177 18.39 -0.21 1.66
N ARG A 178 18.96 -1.41 1.43
CA ARG A 178 18.71 -2.31 0.28
C ARG A 178 18.16 -1.53 -0.94
N PRO A 179 19.03 -0.82 -1.68
CA PRO A 179 18.60 0.08 -2.74
C PRO A 179 17.64 -0.60 -3.71
N ASP A 180 16.56 0.08 -4.06
CA ASP A 180 15.79 -0.28 -5.25
C ASP A 180 16.60 0.15 -6.48
N TRP A 181 17.36 -0.79 -7.04
CA TRP A 181 18.19 -0.56 -8.22
C TRP A 181 17.37 -0.22 -9.46
N THR A 182 16.10 -0.64 -9.53
CA THR A 182 15.19 -0.27 -10.62
C THR A 182 14.87 1.21 -10.52
N GLU A 183 14.48 1.67 -9.32
CA GLU A 183 14.23 3.08 -9.05
C GLU A 183 15.48 3.94 -9.28
N PHE A 184 16.66 3.39 -8.95
CA PHE A 184 17.94 4.05 -9.19
C PHE A 184 18.21 4.25 -10.68
N ASN A 185 18.00 3.22 -11.51
CA ASN A 185 18.17 3.33 -12.96
C ASN A 185 17.18 4.32 -13.58
N LEU A 186 15.94 4.35 -13.10
CA LEU A 186 14.95 5.33 -13.52
C LEU A 186 15.37 6.75 -13.16
N ALA A 187 15.84 6.96 -11.93
CA ALA A 187 16.35 8.26 -11.51
C ALA A 187 17.55 8.69 -12.38
N LEU A 188 18.51 7.80 -12.67
CA LEU A 188 19.67 8.12 -13.51
C LEU A 188 19.32 8.69 -14.89
N VAL A 189 18.20 8.27 -15.50
CA VAL A 189 17.74 8.82 -16.79
C VAL A 189 17.43 10.32 -16.68
N SER A 190 16.95 10.76 -15.52
CA SER A 190 16.63 12.16 -15.25
C SER A 190 17.84 13.02 -14.87
N PHE A 191 18.99 12.41 -14.59
CA PHE A 191 20.23 13.11 -14.20
C PHE A 191 21.36 12.80 -15.21
N PRO A 192 21.39 13.49 -16.36
CA PRO A 192 22.31 13.19 -17.46
C PRO A 192 23.79 13.27 -17.07
N ARG A 193 24.13 14.08 -16.06
CA ARG A 193 25.50 14.28 -15.56
C ARG A 193 25.89 13.35 -14.40
N ALA A 194 24.97 12.49 -13.96
CA ALA A 194 25.20 11.66 -12.77
C ALA A 194 26.41 10.74 -12.95
N LYS A 195 26.68 10.26 -14.17
CA LYS A 195 27.83 9.40 -14.45
C LYS A 195 29.15 10.11 -14.18
N GLU A 196 29.36 11.31 -14.72
CA GLU A 196 30.58 12.10 -14.51
C GLU A 196 30.71 12.51 -13.04
N GLN A 197 29.60 12.90 -12.42
CA GLN A 197 29.57 13.33 -11.03
C GLN A 197 29.89 12.19 -10.05
N LEU A 198 29.45 10.96 -10.34
CA LEU A 198 29.81 9.78 -9.56
C LEU A 198 31.30 9.45 -9.68
N VAL A 199 31.91 9.69 -10.83
CA VAL A 199 33.37 9.58 -11.01
C VAL A 199 34.09 10.64 -10.17
N MET A 200 33.62 11.89 -10.20
CA MET A 200 34.16 12.96 -9.37
C MET A 200 34.04 12.65 -7.88
N LEU A 201 32.88 12.15 -7.43
CA LEU A 201 32.67 11.81 -6.02
C LEU A 201 33.57 10.65 -5.59
N ALA A 202 33.77 9.64 -6.44
CA ALA A 202 34.68 8.52 -6.18
C ALA A 202 36.15 8.95 -6.06
N ALA A 203 36.57 10.03 -6.74
CA ALA A 203 37.92 10.57 -6.61
C ALA A 203 38.16 11.23 -5.24
N VAL A 204 37.10 11.73 -4.59
CA VAL A 204 37.19 12.43 -3.31
C VAL A 204 36.79 11.54 -2.13
N SER A 205 35.95 10.52 -2.36
CA SER A 205 35.41 9.63 -1.33
C SER A 205 35.84 8.18 -1.57
N ARG A 206 36.48 7.55 -0.57
CA ARG A 206 36.94 6.16 -0.63
C ARG A 206 35.83 5.13 -0.31
N THR A 207 34.56 5.51 -0.40
CA THR A 207 33.46 4.62 0.01
C THR A 207 33.24 3.49 -1.01
N THR A 208 33.20 2.25 -0.54
CA THR A 208 32.94 1.06 -1.37
C THR A 208 31.53 1.04 -1.95
N ASN A 209 30.60 1.83 -1.39
CA ASN A 209 29.22 1.92 -1.83
C ASN A 209 29.07 2.53 -3.24
N LEU A 210 29.99 3.39 -3.68
CA LEU A 210 29.96 3.92 -5.05
C LEU A 210 30.21 2.82 -6.09
N GLU A 211 31.00 1.82 -5.73
CA GLU A 211 31.23 0.66 -6.58
C GLU A 211 30.00 -0.25 -6.64
N LEU A 212 29.23 -0.35 -5.55
CA LEU A 212 27.92 -1.02 -5.57
C LEU A 212 26.95 -0.31 -6.52
N ILE A 213 26.89 1.02 -6.50
CA ILE A 213 26.05 1.79 -7.43
C ILE A 213 26.49 1.50 -8.88
N ARG A 214 27.79 1.58 -9.19
CA ARG A 214 28.29 1.28 -10.55
C ARG A 214 27.98 -0.14 -11.00
N LYS A 215 28.11 -1.14 -10.12
CA LYS A 215 27.88 -2.55 -10.46
C LYS A 215 26.41 -2.90 -10.68
N ASN A 216 25.50 -2.23 -9.99
CA ASN A 216 24.07 -2.58 -10.00
C ASN A 216 23.21 -1.62 -10.83
N THR A 217 23.82 -0.66 -11.53
CA THR A 217 23.10 0.31 -12.36
C THR A 217 23.58 0.28 -13.81
N SER A 218 22.83 0.93 -14.70
CA SER A 218 23.11 1.09 -16.13
C SER A 218 24.45 1.78 -16.42
N ILE A 219 25.10 2.37 -15.41
CA ILE A 219 26.43 2.98 -15.54
C ILE A 219 27.50 1.93 -15.91
N SER A 220 27.32 0.67 -15.51
CA SER A 220 28.31 -0.41 -15.71
C SER A 220 28.59 -0.73 -17.17
N SER A 221 27.60 -0.57 -18.06
CA SER A 221 27.65 -1.12 -19.43
C SER A 221 28.45 -0.29 -20.43
N SER A 222 28.99 0.87 -20.05
CA SER A 222 29.45 1.89 -21.02
C SER A 222 30.88 2.40 -20.82
N SER A 223 31.74 1.67 -20.12
CA SER A 223 33.17 2.02 -20.04
C SER A 223 33.96 1.22 -21.09
N PRO A 224 34.48 1.85 -22.16
CA PRO A 224 35.47 1.18 -23.01
C PRO A 224 36.68 0.85 -22.13
N LYS A 225 37.15 -0.41 -22.18
CA LYS A 225 38.40 -0.81 -21.51
C LYS A 225 39.49 0.21 -21.91
N PRO A 226 40.19 0.85 -20.96
CA PRO A 226 41.32 1.68 -21.32
C PRO A 226 42.35 0.78 -22.01
N ARG A 227 42.53 0.97 -23.33
CA ARG A 227 43.71 0.47 -24.02
C ARG A 227 44.89 1.24 -23.46
N VAL A 228 45.67 0.57 -22.63
CA VAL A 228 46.98 1.04 -22.20
C VAL A 228 47.92 0.80 -23.37
N ASP A 229 47.87 1.68 -24.37
CA ASP A 229 48.95 1.80 -25.35
C ASP A 229 49.99 2.74 -24.74
N ILE A 230 51.04 2.14 -24.15
CA ILE A 230 52.21 2.84 -23.63
C ILE A 230 52.98 3.40 -24.84
N PRO A 231 53.21 4.72 -24.96
CA PRO A 231 54.13 5.24 -25.95
C PRO A 231 55.56 4.94 -25.50
N GLN A 232 56.30 4.18 -26.32
CA GLN A 232 57.74 4.03 -26.19
C GLN A 232 58.40 5.42 -26.21
N ARG A 233 58.99 5.76 -25.07
CA ARG A 233 59.79 6.95 -24.84
C ARG A 233 61.14 6.77 -25.53
N LEU A 234 61.41 7.57 -26.55
CA LEU A 234 62.76 7.76 -27.11
C LEU A 234 63.67 8.33 -26.02
N THR A 235 64.74 7.61 -25.69
CA THR A 235 65.86 8.06 -24.86
C THR A 235 66.92 8.76 -25.71
N PRO A 236 67.52 9.86 -25.25
CA PRO A 236 68.81 10.31 -25.75
C PRO A 236 69.97 9.72 -24.91
N SER A 237 70.97 9.28 -25.67
CA SER A 237 72.37 8.97 -25.35
C SER A 237 73.00 9.64 -24.12
N ALA A 238 73.58 8.85 -23.23
CA ALA A 238 74.81 9.17 -22.48
C ALA A 238 75.50 7.89 -21.97
N ALA A 239 76.83 7.94 -21.94
CA ALA A 239 77.82 6.86 -21.81
C ALA A 239 78.00 6.33 -20.35
N PRO A 240 78.85 5.30 -20.11
CA PRO A 240 78.68 4.30 -19.06
C PRO A 240 79.56 4.51 -17.82
N SER A 241 79.12 3.96 -16.67
CA SER A 241 80.05 3.48 -15.63
C SER A 241 79.37 2.57 -14.61
N GLU A 242 79.97 1.39 -14.46
CA GLU A 242 80.16 0.60 -13.23
C GLU A 242 79.07 -0.34 -12.69
N ILE A 243 79.49 -1.61 -12.65
CA ILE A 243 78.99 -2.81 -11.97
C ILE A 243 79.73 -2.91 -10.62
N PRO A 244 79.12 -3.32 -9.48
CA PRO A 244 79.19 -4.73 -9.02
C PRO A 244 77.84 -5.29 -8.52
N LYS A 245 77.43 -6.49 -8.98
CA LYS A 245 77.54 -7.81 -8.30
C LYS A 245 76.79 -7.85 -6.94
N ILE A 246 75.89 -8.78 -6.63
CA ILE A 246 76.15 -10.21 -6.37
C ILE A 246 74.80 -10.98 -6.16
N GLN A 247 74.71 -12.13 -6.84
CA GLN A 247 74.13 -13.46 -6.50
C GLN A 247 72.66 -13.68 -6.04
N PHE A 248 71.97 -14.47 -6.88
CA PHE A 248 70.99 -15.52 -6.58
C PHE A 248 71.56 -16.61 -5.65
N PRO A 249 70.77 -17.40 -4.89
CA PRO A 249 70.08 -18.58 -5.46
C PRO A 249 68.77 -19.07 -4.79
N SER A 250 67.84 -19.59 -5.63
CA SER A 250 67.22 -20.94 -5.48
C SER A 250 66.23 -21.21 -4.33
N PHE A 251 65.26 -22.15 -4.36
CA PHE A 251 64.64 -23.12 -5.27
C PHE A 251 63.40 -23.66 -4.49
N LEU A 252 62.29 -23.99 -5.20
CA LEU A 252 61.23 -24.99 -4.86
C LEU A 252 60.43 -24.76 -3.54
N SER A 253 59.16 -25.15 -3.36
CA SER A 253 58.39 -26.24 -3.92
C SER A 253 56.87 -25.99 -3.72
N PHE A 254 56.08 -26.79 -4.43
CA PHE A 254 54.63 -26.94 -4.32
C PHE A 254 54.18 -27.50 -2.96
N GLY A 255 53.01 -27.07 -2.49
CA GLY A 255 52.29 -27.70 -1.39
C GLY A 255 50.80 -27.32 -1.37
N SER A 256 49.95 -28.33 -1.63
CA SER A 256 48.48 -28.31 -1.51
C SER A 256 48.02 -28.31 -0.03
N PRO A 257 46.72 -28.08 0.26
CA PRO A 257 46.23 -27.51 1.52
C PRO A 257 45.89 -28.56 2.59
N PRO A 258 45.82 -28.20 3.89
CA PRO A 258 45.31 -29.12 4.89
C PRO A 258 43.84 -28.90 5.22
N ALA A 259 43.23 -30.04 5.53
CA ALA A 259 41.86 -30.27 5.92
C ALA A 259 41.50 -29.74 7.32
N LEU A 260 40.21 -29.52 7.51
CA LEU A 260 39.53 -29.23 8.76
C LEU A 260 39.49 -30.48 9.67
N GLN A 261 39.91 -30.31 10.93
CA GLN A 261 39.44 -31.16 12.03
C GLN A 261 38.97 -30.32 13.23
N SER A 262 37.93 -30.88 13.83
CA SER A 262 37.07 -30.42 14.90
C SER A 262 37.74 -30.20 16.26
N SER A 263 37.21 -29.25 17.05
CA SER A 263 37.07 -29.41 18.50
C SER A 263 35.92 -28.56 19.04
N LEU A 264 34.97 -29.25 19.67
CA LEU A 264 33.85 -28.72 20.46
C LEU A 264 34.37 -28.06 21.74
N ARG A 265 33.78 -26.91 22.11
CA ARG A 265 33.87 -26.35 23.47
C ARG A 265 32.51 -25.83 23.90
N ALA A 266 32.01 -26.35 25.02
CA ALA A 266 30.74 -25.99 25.66
C ALA A 266 30.83 -24.64 26.41
N PRO A 267 29.71 -23.91 26.60
CA PRO A 267 29.64 -22.73 27.46
C PRO A 267 29.20 -23.05 28.90
N PRO A 268 29.61 -22.26 29.91
CA PRO A 268 29.28 -22.52 31.31
C PRO A 268 28.04 -21.77 31.82
N GLY A 269 27.31 -22.42 32.72
CA GLY A 269 26.96 -21.90 34.05
C GLY A 269 25.83 -20.88 34.18
N VAL A 270 24.64 -21.37 34.53
CA VAL A 270 23.46 -20.60 34.98
C VAL A 270 23.61 -20.20 36.46
N GLY A 271 23.42 -18.90 36.75
CA GLY A 271 23.38 -18.34 38.10
C GLY A 271 21.95 -18.15 38.63
N ARG A 272 21.75 -18.64 39.86
CA ARG A 272 20.56 -18.57 40.73
C ARG A 272 20.12 -17.12 41.03
N VAL A 273 18.81 -16.85 41.02
CA VAL A 273 18.20 -15.63 41.58
C VAL A 273 17.15 -16.04 42.62
N THR A 274 17.24 -15.42 43.79
CA THR A 274 16.44 -15.67 45.00
C THR A 274 15.16 -14.85 45.06
N ASP A 275 14.14 -15.45 45.67
CA ASP A 275 12.81 -14.91 46.02
C ASP A 275 12.82 -13.60 46.84
N ARG A 276 11.87 -12.71 46.54
CA ARG A 276 11.36 -11.70 47.50
C ARG A 276 9.85 -11.48 47.35
N LYS A 277 9.22 -11.46 48.52
CA LYS A 277 7.80 -11.33 48.90
C LYS A 277 7.30 -9.88 48.82
N PRO A 278 6.01 -9.57 48.56
CA PRO A 278 5.50 -8.20 48.62
C PRO A 278 4.68 -7.90 49.89
N GLU A 279 4.91 -6.72 50.46
CA GLU A 279 4.14 -6.08 51.53
C GLU A 279 3.10 -5.09 50.98
N ALA A 280 2.01 -4.94 51.72
CA ALA A 280 0.87 -4.08 51.44
C ALA A 280 1.07 -2.64 51.96
N ILE A 281 0.53 -1.64 51.26
CA ILE A 281 0.45 -0.26 51.73
C ILE A 281 -1.01 0.22 51.67
N THR A 282 -1.45 0.70 52.82
CA THR A 282 -2.74 1.30 53.17
C THR A 282 -2.77 2.79 52.80
N SER A 283 -3.91 3.33 52.36
CA SER A 283 -4.13 4.78 52.28
C SER A 283 -5.50 5.19 52.82
N GLN A 284 -5.47 6.01 53.88
CA GLN A 284 -6.59 6.74 54.49
C GLN A 284 -6.88 8.04 53.71
N THR A 285 -8.14 8.48 53.64
CA THR A 285 -8.46 9.92 53.55
C THR A 285 -9.85 10.22 54.15
N SER A 286 -9.93 11.36 54.80
CA SER A 286 -10.89 11.80 55.83
C SER A 286 -12.08 12.59 55.26
N ALA A 287 -13.23 12.53 55.97
CA ALA A 287 -14.39 13.44 55.85
C ALA A 287 -14.09 14.83 56.47
N PRO A 288 -14.90 15.89 56.22
CA PRO A 288 -15.98 16.20 57.18
C PRO A 288 -17.25 16.94 56.65
N GLN A 289 -18.37 16.61 57.29
CA GLN A 289 -19.52 17.40 57.82
C GLN A 289 -20.07 18.69 57.15
N LEU A 290 -21.41 18.64 56.94
CA LEU A 290 -22.47 19.69 56.84
C LEU A 290 -22.72 20.41 58.20
N PRO A 291 -23.67 21.39 58.42
CA PRO A 291 -24.74 22.04 57.61
C PRO A 291 -24.78 23.61 57.86
N PRO A 292 -25.89 24.40 57.92
CA PRO A 292 -27.31 24.30 57.43
C PRO A 292 -27.89 25.59 56.74
N ASN A 293 -29.10 25.45 56.13
CA ASN A 293 -30.28 26.37 56.07
C ASN A 293 -30.12 27.82 55.52
N THR A 294 -31.03 28.49 54.80
CA THR A 294 -32.51 28.43 54.62
C THR A 294 -32.98 29.46 53.57
N LEU A 295 -34.22 29.28 53.05
CA LEU A 295 -35.24 30.30 52.68
C LEU A 295 -35.17 31.10 51.35
N SER A 296 -36.09 30.72 50.44
CA SER A 296 -37.30 31.49 50.02
C SER A 296 -37.28 32.59 48.94
N THR A 297 -38.20 32.37 47.96
CA THR A 297 -39.24 33.32 47.48
C THR A 297 -38.99 34.18 46.21
N SER A 298 -39.67 33.76 45.13
CA SER A 298 -40.64 34.53 44.31
C SER A 298 -40.21 35.65 43.34
N MET A 299 -40.66 35.46 42.08
CA MET A 299 -41.35 36.38 41.15
C MET A 299 -40.85 37.83 41.03
N LEU A 300 -40.51 38.27 39.80
CA LEU A 300 -41.41 39.10 38.99
C LEU A 300 -40.82 39.46 37.62
N VAL A 301 -41.78 39.73 36.75
CA VAL A 301 -41.77 40.15 35.34
C VAL A 301 -41.08 41.51 35.14
N SER A 302 -40.39 41.70 34.01
CA SER A 302 -40.40 42.99 33.29
C SER A 302 -39.92 42.87 31.84
N SER A 303 -40.72 43.52 31.00
CA SER A 303 -40.62 43.78 29.56
C SER A 303 -39.41 44.64 29.16
N VAL A 304 -38.89 44.42 27.95
CA VAL A 304 -37.88 45.28 27.30
C VAL A 304 -38.34 45.61 25.86
N PRO A 305 -38.11 46.85 25.37
CA PRO A 305 -38.74 47.38 24.16
C PRO A 305 -37.88 47.28 22.89
N GLU A 306 -38.56 47.52 21.77
CA GLU A 306 -38.04 47.67 20.40
C GLU A 306 -36.93 48.73 20.28
N THR A 307 -35.90 48.43 19.48
CA THR A 307 -35.02 49.45 18.87
C THR A 307 -34.61 49.07 17.45
N GLN A 308 -35.25 49.79 16.52
CA GLN A 308 -34.72 50.53 15.36
C GLN A 308 -33.48 50.01 14.61
N SER A 309 -33.76 49.73 13.33
CA SER A 309 -32.90 49.46 12.18
C SER A 309 -32.12 50.69 11.66
N ILE A 310 -30.88 50.45 11.22
CA ILE A 310 -30.01 51.37 10.44
C ILE A 310 -29.66 50.71 9.09
N PRO A 311 -29.51 51.48 7.99
CA PRO A 311 -29.74 50.99 6.63
C PRO A 311 -28.51 50.45 5.90
N ILE A 312 -28.78 49.55 4.96
CA ILE A 312 -27.84 48.90 4.04
C ILE A 312 -27.67 49.77 2.78
N PRO A 313 -26.44 50.02 2.28
CA PRO A 313 -26.26 50.62 0.96
C PRO A 313 -26.27 49.56 -0.16
N SER A 314 -26.95 49.90 -1.25
CA SER A 314 -27.10 49.09 -2.46
C SER A 314 -25.82 49.10 -3.34
N PRO A 315 -25.53 48.05 -4.11
CA PRO A 315 -24.39 48.01 -5.02
C PRO A 315 -24.72 48.57 -6.42
N LEU A 316 -23.72 49.22 -6.99
CA LEU A 316 -23.69 49.84 -8.31
C LEU A 316 -23.71 48.80 -9.44
N SER A 317 -24.54 49.08 -10.44
CA SER A 317 -24.67 48.40 -11.73
C SER A 317 -23.44 48.68 -12.62
N VAL A 318 -22.84 47.62 -13.18
CA VAL A 318 -21.81 47.72 -14.22
C VAL A 318 -22.34 47.04 -15.49
N HIS A 319 -22.41 47.84 -16.55
CA HIS A 319 -22.74 47.45 -17.91
C HIS A 319 -21.79 46.37 -18.45
N SER A 320 -22.34 45.28 -18.95
CA SER A 320 -21.63 44.24 -19.70
C SER A 320 -21.93 44.42 -21.19
N THR A 321 -20.88 44.72 -21.97
CA THR A 321 -20.90 44.77 -23.43
C THR A 321 -20.58 43.39 -24.00
N SER A 322 -21.45 42.91 -24.89
CA SER A 322 -21.33 41.67 -25.65
C SER A 322 -20.31 41.80 -26.79
N PRO A 323 -19.55 40.73 -27.13
CA PRO A 323 -18.83 40.62 -28.39
C PRO A 323 -19.57 39.72 -29.40
N PRO A 324 -19.33 39.90 -30.71
CA PRO A 324 -20.16 39.35 -31.77
C PRO A 324 -19.76 37.96 -32.25
N ASP A 325 -20.78 37.25 -32.74
CA ASP A 325 -20.71 35.99 -33.48
C ASP A 325 -19.81 36.07 -34.72
N ARG A 326 -18.89 35.10 -34.85
CA ARG A 326 -18.29 34.72 -36.13
C ARG A 326 -18.16 33.20 -36.25
N ILE A 327 -19.03 32.65 -37.09
CA ILE A 327 -18.95 31.33 -37.69
C ILE A 327 -17.78 31.30 -38.70
N PRO A 328 -17.04 30.18 -38.81
CA PRO A 328 -16.62 29.75 -40.14
C PRO A 328 -16.84 28.25 -40.39
N ASN A 329 -17.64 27.99 -41.42
CA ASN A 329 -17.50 27.00 -42.50
C ASN A 329 -16.82 25.65 -42.23
N THR A 330 -17.69 24.64 -42.21
CA THR A 330 -17.60 23.31 -42.81
C THR A 330 -16.39 23.04 -43.74
N ILE A 331 -15.50 22.15 -43.29
CA ILE A 331 -14.56 21.42 -44.15
C ILE A 331 -15.04 19.97 -44.28
N LYS A 332 -15.41 19.58 -45.50
CA LYS A 332 -15.66 18.19 -45.93
C LYS A 332 -14.35 17.39 -45.87
N ALA A 333 -14.28 16.39 -45.01
CA ALA A 333 -13.24 15.37 -45.07
C ALA A 333 -13.74 14.14 -45.86
N ARG A 334 -12.98 13.78 -46.88
CA ARG A 334 -13.20 12.65 -47.80
C ARG A 334 -12.93 11.31 -47.09
N HIS A 335 -13.81 10.33 -47.31
CA HIS A 335 -13.54 8.91 -47.06
C HIS A 335 -12.47 8.38 -48.03
N PRO A 336 -11.51 7.56 -47.57
CA PRO A 336 -10.79 6.64 -48.43
C PRO A 336 -11.46 5.26 -48.46
N ALA A 337 -11.55 4.72 -49.66
CA ALA A 337 -12.13 3.44 -50.02
C ALA A 337 -11.39 2.25 -49.37
N ILE A 338 -12.17 1.28 -48.91
CA ILE A 338 -11.71 -0.03 -48.47
C ILE A 338 -11.53 -0.90 -49.73
N GLN A 339 -10.29 -1.30 -50.02
CA GLN A 339 -10.01 -2.35 -50.99
C GLN A 339 -10.14 -3.72 -50.31
N SER A 340 -11.08 -4.49 -50.87
CA SER A 340 -11.28 -5.92 -50.69
C SER A 340 -10.02 -6.70 -51.08
N LEU A 341 -9.52 -7.56 -50.19
CA LEU A 341 -8.59 -8.64 -50.53
C LEU A 341 -9.17 -9.98 -50.08
N SER A 342 -9.10 -10.90 -51.02
CA SER A 342 -9.68 -12.23 -51.11
C SER A 342 -9.20 -13.21 -50.03
N SER A 343 -10.17 -13.93 -49.48
CA SER A 343 -10.00 -15.06 -48.55
C SER A 343 -9.31 -16.25 -49.23
N THR A 344 -8.22 -16.74 -48.64
CA THR A 344 -7.61 -18.03 -48.99
C THR A 344 -7.94 -19.04 -47.88
N ARG A 345 -8.66 -20.10 -48.28
CA ARG A 345 -9.13 -21.21 -47.45
C ARG A 345 -7.95 -22.13 -47.12
N ILE A 346 -7.64 -22.34 -45.84
CA ILE A 346 -6.78 -23.44 -45.39
C ILE A 346 -7.64 -24.39 -44.55
N THR A 347 -7.83 -25.60 -45.07
CA THR A 347 -8.42 -26.75 -44.38
C THR A 347 -7.48 -27.24 -43.28
N SER A 348 -7.97 -27.24 -42.03
CA SER A 348 -7.25 -27.77 -40.86
C SER A 348 -7.80 -29.14 -40.47
N THR A 349 -6.89 -30.10 -40.37
CA THR A 349 -7.12 -31.50 -39.95
C THR A 349 -7.43 -31.54 -38.46
N ALA A 350 -8.53 -32.21 -38.09
CA ALA A 350 -8.98 -32.32 -36.71
C ALA A 350 -8.02 -33.16 -35.84
N VAL A 351 -7.51 -32.55 -34.77
CA VAL A 351 -6.88 -33.23 -33.62
C VAL A 351 -7.97 -33.40 -32.55
N PRO A 352 -8.10 -34.57 -31.90
CA PRO A 352 -9.11 -34.77 -30.87
C PRO A 352 -8.87 -33.83 -29.67
N PRO A 353 -9.94 -33.32 -29.03
CA PRO A 353 -9.81 -32.32 -27.98
C PRO A 353 -9.11 -32.92 -26.76
N ALA A 354 -8.00 -32.30 -26.35
CA ALA A 354 -7.42 -32.52 -25.04
C ALA A 354 -8.47 -32.12 -23.99
N VAL A 355 -8.78 -33.03 -23.07
CA VAL A 355 -9.66 -32.78 -21.93
C VAL A 355 -9.01 -31.70 -21.07
N GLU A 356 -9.59 -30.50 -21.07
CA GLU A 356 -9.12 -29.40 -20.21
C GLU A 356 -9.35 -29.75 -18.74
N PRO A 357 -8.36 -29.53 -17.86
CA PRO A 357 -8.55 -29.77 -16.43
C PRO A 357 -9.56 -28.77 -15.84
N VAL A 358 -10.62 -29.31 -15.24
CA VAL A 358 -11.66 -28.55 -14.54
C VAL A 358 -11.03 -27.73 -13.39
N PRO A 359 -11.29 -26.41 -13.29
CA PRO A 359 -10.84 -25.59 -12.17
C PRO A 359 -11.41 -26.11 -10.84
N ARG A 360 -10.54 -26.42 -9.88
CA ARG A 360 -10.95 -27.01 -8.59
C ARG A 360 -11.06 -25.90 -7.54
N THR A 361 -12.25 -25.73 -6.97
CA THR A 361 -12.49 -24.89 -5.79
C THR A 361 -12.24 -25.70 -4.52
N VAL A 362 -11.34 -25.21 -3.67
CA VAL A 362 -11.09 -25.75 -2.33
C VAL A 362 -12.19 -25.27 -1.38
N PRO A 363 -12.81 -26.13 -0.56
CA PRO A 363 -13.78 -25.69 0.46
C PRO A 363 -13.13 -24.85 1.56
N LEU A 364 -13.78 -23.75 1.93
CA LEU A 364 -13.34 -22.76 2.93
C LEU A 364 -13.32 -23.24 4.39
N GLU A 365 -13.64 -24.51 4.68
CA GLU A 365 -13.84 -24.97 6.07
C GLU A 365 -12.54 -25.23 6.86
N PHE A 366 -11.36 -25.21 6.24
CA PHE A 366 -10.09 -25.45 6.94
C PHE A 366 -9.46 -24.15 7.47
N HIS A 367 -9.80 -23.79 8.72
CA HIS A 367 -9.35 -22.54 9.37
C HIS A 367 -7.87 -22.54 9.83
N ASN A 368 -7.09 -23.58 9.50
CA ASN A 368 -5.64 -23.60 9.65
C ASN A 368 -5.05 -24.29 8.42
N ILE A 369 -4.34 -23.54 7.56
CA ILE A 369 -3.55 -24.15 6.48
C ILE A 369 -2.38 -24.85 7.15
N THR A 370 -2.49 -26.15 7.24
CA THR A 370 -1.48 -26.97 7.84
C THR A 370 -0.30 -27.17 6.87
N GLN A 371 0.84 -27.63 7.37
CA GLN A 371 2.03 -27.82 6.55
C GLN A 371 1.82 -28.86 5.44
N ALA A 372 0.93 -29.84 5.66
CA ALA A 372 0.53 -30.79 4.65
C ALA A 372 -0.21 -30.11 3.49
N TYR A 373 -1.15 -29.22 3.80
CA TYR A 373 -1.91 -28.48 2.80
C TYR A 373 -1.03 -27.49 2.04
N ALA A 374 -0.13 -26.79 2.75
CA ALA A 374 0.85 -25.90 2.14
C ALA A 374 1.75 -26.65 1.14
N LEU A 375 2.23 -27.85 1.49
CA LEU A 375 3.02 -28.68 0.58
C LEU A 375 2.23 -29.04 -0.69
N LEU A 376 0.99 -29.52 -0.56
CA LEU A 376 0.18 -29.92 -1.72
C LEU A 376 -0.22 -28.74 -2.61
N VAL A 377 -0.51 -27.57 -2.05
CA VAL A 377 -0.78 -26.35 -2.82
C VAL A 377 0.46 -25.91 -3.60
N GLN A 378 1.64 -25.90 -2.96
CA GLN A 378 2.89 -25.53 -3.64
C GLN A 378 3.27 -26.57 -4.70
N LEU A 379 3.02 -27.85 -4.45
CA LEU A 379 3.27 -28.93 -5.40
C LEU A 379 2.38 -28.78 -6.64
N ASN A 380 1.09 -28.49 -6.44
CA ASN A 380 0.15 -28.25 -7.52
C ASN A 380 0.46 -26.98 -8.32
N ALA A 381 0.82 -25.90 -7.63
CA ALA A 381 1.24 -24.65 -8.27
C ALA A 381 2.52 -24.83 -9.09
N TRP A 382 3.52 -25.55 -8.55
CA TRP A 382 4.75 -25.86 -9.26
C TRP A 382 4.50 -26.76 -10.48
N ALA A 383 3.66 -27.79 -10.34
CA ALA A 383 3.34 -28.70 -11.45
C ALA A 383 2.52 -28.02 -12.57
N SER A 384 1.77 -26.96 -12.24
CA SER A 384 0.91 -26.22 -13.19
C SER A 384 1.61 -25.02 -13.83
N CYS A 385 2.68 -24.49 -13.23
CA CYS A 385 3.44 -23.36 -13.76
C CYS A 385 4.68 -23.84 -14.53
N LYS A 386 5.07 -23.15 -15.61
CA LYS A 386 6.41 -23.33 -16.20
C LYS A 386 7.45 -23.10 -15.10
N GLU A 387 8.26 -24.11 -14.77
CA GLU A 387 9.13 -24.21 -13.58
C GLU A 387 9.95 -22.94 -13.23
N THR A 388 9.34 -21.93 -12.59
CA THR A 388 10.05 -20.70 -12.23
C THR A 388 10.93 -20.93 -11.00
N HIS A 389 12.05 -20.20 -10.92
CA HIS A 389 12.95 -20.26 -9.76
C HIS A 389 12.22 -19.98 -8.43
N ARG A 390 11.25 -19.04 -8.42
CA ARG A 390 10.46 -18.69 -7.24
C ARG A 390 9.54 -19.84 -6.78
N SER A 391 8.85 -20.49 -7.73
CA SER A 391 8.00 -21.66 -7.41
C SER A 391 8.81 -22.84 -6.87
N ARG A 392 10.03 -23.06 -7.39
CA ARG A 392 10.95 -24.08 -6.85
C ARG A 392 11.33 -23.81 -5.39
N ILE A 393 11.70 -22.57 -5.04
CA ILE A 393 12.07 -22.21 -3.66
C ILE A 393 10.87 -22.39 -2.70
N ALA A 394 9.68 -21.95 -3.11
CA ALA A 394 8.48 -22.07 -2.28
C ALA A 394 8.13 -23.54 -2.00
N LEU A 395 8.24 -24.40 -3.01
CA LEU A 395 8.02 -25.84 -2.89
C LEU A 395 9.05 -26.53 -1.98
N LEU A 396 10.34 -26.21 -2.13
CA LEU A 396 11.39 -26.76 -1.26
C LEU A 396 11.20 -26.35 0.21
N ASN A 397 10.80 -25.11 0.47
CA ASN A 397 10.51 -24.65 1.83
C ASN A 397 9.30 -25.37 2.42
N ALA A 398 8.23 -25.57 1.63
CA ALA A 398 7.06 -26.32 2.06
C ALA A 398 7.39 -27.80 2.33
N TRP A 399 8.23 -28.40 1.49
CA TRP A 399 8.75 -29.77 1.66
C TRP A 399 9.50 -29.91 2.99
N LEU A 400 10.48 -29.03 3.25
CA LEU A 400 11.24 -29.04 4.49
C LEU A 400 10.36 -28.82 5.73
N ALA A 401 9.40 -27.90 5.65
CA ALA A 401 8.45 -27.65 6.73
C ALA A 401 7.62 -28.89 7.04
N PHE A 402 7.01 -29.51 6.02
CA PHE A 402 6.21 -30.71 6.18
C PHE A 402 6.99 -31.87 6.82
N PHE A 403 8.20 -32.16 6.34
CA PHE A 403 9.03 -33.25 6.87
C PHE A 403 9.59 -32.99 8.28
N LYS A 404 9.52 -31.75 8.77
CA LYS A 404 9.85 -31.40 10.16
C LYS A 404 8.75 -31.82 11.13
N VAL A 405 7.47 -31.76 10.73
CA VAL A 405 6.32 -32.09 11.60
C VAL A 405 5.77 -33.49 11.33
N ARG A 406 5.84 -33.98 10.08
CA ARG A 406 5.45 -35.34 9.67
C ARG A 406 4.01 -35.71 10.07
N ASN A 407 3.05 -34.80 9.88
CA ASN A 407 1.64 -35.07 10.16
C ASN A 407 0.96 -35.85 9.02
N TRP A 408 1.16 -37.17 8.98
CA TRP A 408 0.71 -38.04 7.88
C TRP A 408 -0.81 -38.17 7.77
N SER A 409 -1.54 -38.17 8.89
CA SER A 409 -3.00 -38.31 8.89
C SER A 409 -3.68 -37.12 8.21
N GLU A 410 -3.17 -35.93 8.49
CA GLU A 410 -3.65 -34.68 7.92
C GLU A 410 -3.26 -34.53 6.44
N PHE A 411 -2.08 -35.01 6.06
CA PHE A 411 -1.70 -35.13 4.65
C PHE A 411 -2.64 -36.05 3.87
N ASN A 412 -3.06 -37.19 4.45
CA ASN A 412 -4.06 -38.07 3.85
C ASN A 412 -5.45 -37.42 3.69
N VAL A 413 -5.84 -36.56 4.61
CA VAL A 413 -7.08 -35.77 4.48
C VAL A 413 -6.94 -34.76 3.33
N ALA A 414 -5.80 -34.08 3.25
CA ALA A 414 -5.54 -33.09 2.22
C ALA A 414 -5.46 -33.72 0.82
N LEU A 415 -4.88 -34.92 0.69
CA LEU A 415 -4.75 -35.65 -0.58
C LEU A 415 -6.07 -35.92 -1.32
N LYS A 416 -7.20 -35.98 -0.60
CA LYS A 416 -8.54 -36.11 -1.21
C LYS A 416 -8.85 -34.96 -2.18
N TRP A 417 -8.22 -33.81 -2.00
CA TRP A 417 -8.39 -32.60 -2.82
C TRP A 417 -7.37 -32.50 -3.97
N PHE A 418 -6.37 -33.37 -3.98
CA PHE A 418 -5.27 -33.38 -4.95
C PHE A 418 -5.14 -34.79 -5.57
N PRO A 419 -6.09 -35.23 -6.42
CA PRO A 419 -6.07 -36.56 -7.02
C PRO A 419 -4.83 -36.80 -7.90
N ASP A 420 -4.21 -35.75 -8.42
CA ASP A 420 -3.00 -35.84 -9.26
C ASP A 420 -1.70 -35.82 -8.43
N ALA A 421 -1.79 -35.80 -7.11
CA ALA A 421 -0.65 -35.63 -6.22
C ALA A 421 0.44 -36.69 -6.46
N ASN A 422 0.07 -37.95 -6.73
CA ASN A 422 1.05 -39.00 -7.03
C ASN A 422 1.87 -38.68 -8.31
N GLN A 423 1.19 -38.24 -9.39
CA GLN A 423 1.87 -37.87 -10.63
C GLN A 423 2.76 -36.64 -10.44
N GLN A 424 2.29 -35.65 -9.68
CA GLN A 424 3.06 -34.45 -9.35
C GLN A 424 4.27 -34.78 -8.47
N LEU A 425 4.14 -35.72 -7.54
CA LEU A 425 5.23 -36.20 -6.69
C LEU A 425 6.29 -36.95 -7.50
N ALA A 426 5.88 -37.75 -8.49
CA ALA A 426 6.80 -38.39 -9.42
C ALA A 426 7.57 -37.35 -10.26
N LYS A 427 6.88 -36.32 -10.77
CA LYS A 427 7.54 -35.19 -11.45
C LYS A 427 8.53 -34.46 -10.53
N LEU A 428 8.16 -34.25 -9.26
CA LEU A 428 9.03 -33.64 -8.26
C LEU A 428 10.30 -34.45 -8.03
N GLN A 429 10.17 -35.77 -7.89
CA GLN A 429 11.29 -36.68 -7.67
C GLN A 429 12.30 -36.63 -8.83
N VAL A 430 11.82 -36.52 -10.07
CA VAL A 430 12.65 -36.34 -11.26
C VAL A 430 13.31 -34.96 -11.29
N ALA A 431 12.57 -33.90 -10.95
CA ALA A 431 13.06 -32.53 -10.99
C ALA A 431 14.05 -32.18 -9.86
N PHE A 432 14.05 -32.92 -8.76
CA PHE A 432 14.89 -32.69 -7.58
C PHE A 432 15.59 -33.97 -7.12
N PRO A 433 16.56 -34.50 -7.89
CA PRO A 433 17.22 -35.78 -7.58
C PRO A 433 18.08 -35.73 -6.30
N HIS A 434 18.33 -34.54 -5.75
CA HIS A 434 19.08 -34.34 -4.50
C HIS A 434 18.21 -34.43 -3.24
N LEU A 435 16.88 -34.44 -3.38
CA LEU A 435 16.01 -34.69 -2.24
C LEU A 435 16.13 -36.16 -1.81
N PRO A 436 16.18 -36.48 -0.50
CA PRO A 436 16.42 -37.85 -0.04
C PRO A 436 15.34 -38.81 -0.56
N ARG A 437 15.76 -39.88 -1.25
CA ARG A 437 14.85 -40.91 -1.78
C ARG A 437 13.96 -41.53 -0.68
N GLU A 438 14.52 -41.73 0.50
CA GLU A 438 13.82 -42.22 1.69
C GLU A 438 12.64 -41.32 2.11
N GLN A 439 12.68 -40.01 1.83
CA GLN A 439 11.56 -39.12 2.13
C GLN A 439 10.40 -39.33 1.17
N PHE A 440 10.68 -39.55 -0.12
CA PHE A 440 9.64 -39.90 -1.10
C PHE A 440 9.03 -41.28 -0.79
N GLU A 441 9.87 -42.25 -0.44
CA GLU A 441 9.43 -43.60 -0.06
C GLU A 441 8.58 -43.54 1.21
N SER A 442 9.05 -42.87 2.28
CA SER A 442 8.27 -42.69 3.50
C SER A 442 6.96 -41.94 3.26
N LEU A 443 6.89 -41.02 2.29
CA LEU A 443 5.65 -40.33 1.95
C LEU A 443 4.69 -41.25 1.21
N ARG A 444 5.17 -42.04 0.24
CA ARG A 444 4.33 -43.01 -0.48
C ARG A 444 3.82 -44.13 0.44
N GLU A 445 4.65 -44.64 1.34
CA GLU A 445 4.29 -45.73 2.26
C GLU A 445 3.29 -45.29 3.34
N LYS A 446 3.43 -44.07 3.87
CA LYS A 446 2.62 -43.59 5.00
C LYS A 446 1.37 -42.83 4.56
N THR A 447 1.15 -42.69 3.26
CA THR A 447 0.01 -41.95 2.73
C THR A 447 -0.79 -42.79 1.75
N THR A 448 -2.02 -42.37 1.49
CA THR A 448 -2.94 -43.04 0.55
C THR A 448 -2.59 -42.76 -0.92
N ILE A 449 -1.47 -42.06 -1.20
CA ILE A 449 -0.99 -41.74 -2.55
C ILE A 449 -0.82 -43.00 -3.41
N ALA A 450 -0.24 -44.08 -2.85
CA ALA A 450 -0.02 -45.31 -3.61
C ALA A 450 -1.35 -45.98 -4.01
N SER A 451 -2.39 -45.83 -3.20
CA SER A 451 -3.72 -46.37 -3.49
C SER A 451 -4.50 -45.57 -4.55
N GLN A 452 -4.02 -44.38 -4.96
CA GLN A 452 -4.64 -43.60 -6.04
C GLN A 452 -4.39 -44.22 -7.43
N GLU A 453 -3.33 -45.01 -7.61
CA GLU A 453 -3.03 -45.68 -8.89
C GLU A 453 -4.06 -46.74 -9.28
N LEU A 454 -4.77 -47.34 -8.32
CA LEU A 454 -5.73 -48.42 -8.56
C LEU A 454 -7.12 -47.95 -9.04
N ARG A 455 -7.42 -46.65 -9.00
CA ARG A 455 -8.76 -46.11 -9.38
C ARG A 455 -8.82 -45.46 -10.76
N ALA A 456 -7.71 -45.37 -11.48
CA ALA A 456 -7.65 -44.75 -12.82
C ALA A 456 -7.74 -45.78 -13.97
N GLY A 457 -8.38 -46.93 -13.74
CA GLY A 457 -8.72 -47.88 -14.80
C GLY A 457 -9.96 -47.41 -15.59
N PRO A 458 -9.97 -47.55 -16.93
CA PRO A 458 -11.13 -47.21 -17.73
C PRO A 458 -12.11 -48.38 -17.63
N ASP A 459 -13.06 -48.31 -16.69
CA ASP A 459 -14.36 -48.99 -16.72
C ASP A 459 -14.95 -49.08 -15.30
N SER A 460 -15.72 -48.08 -14.89
CA SER A 460 -16.88 -48.33 -14.01
C SER A 460 -17.87 -47.17 -14.10
N VAL A 461 -18.88 -47.34 -14.96
CA VAL A 461 -20.17 -46.65 -14.82
C VAL A 461 -21.06 -47.62 -14.05
N GLU A 462 -21.30 -47.35 -12.77
CA GLU A 462 -22.40 -48.01 -12.08
C GLU A 462 -23.17 -47.02 -11.19
N SER A 463 -24.47 -47.06 -11.43
CA SER A 463 -25.56 -46.30 -10.84
C SER A 463 -25.60 -46.43 -9.33
N ASN A 464 -25.82 -45.32 -8.62
CA ASN A 464 -26.35 -45.36 -7.25
C ASN A 464 -27.46 -44.32 -7.06
N GLN A 465 -28.67 -44.78 -7.34
CA GLN A 465 -29.92 -44.34 -6.72
C GLN A 465 -30.06 -45.08 -5.39
N VAL A 466 -30.16 -44.39 -4.25
CA VAL A 466 -30.80 -44.95 -3.05
C VAL A 466 -31.62 -43.87 -2.33
N SER A 467 -32.80 -44.32 -1.95
CA SER A 467 -33.98 -43.64 -1.46
C SER A 467 -33.85 -43.04 -0.06
N VAL A 468 -34.63 -41.99 0.14
CA VAL A 468 -35.06 -41.45 1.43
C VAL A 468 -35.94 -42.49 2.13
N THR A 469 -35.66 -42.80 3.39
CA THR A 469 -36.65 -43.40 4.30
C THR A 469 -36.48 -42.80 5.69
N THR A 470 -37.54 -42.12 6.12
CA THR A 470 -37.73 -41.52 7.43
C THR A 470 -38.15 -42.60 8.41
N GLU A 471 -37.40 -42.82 9.48
CA GLU A 471 -37.96 -43.46 10.68
C GLU A 471 -37.49 -42.77 11.97
N ARG A 472 -38.50 -42.24 12.67
CA ARG A 472 -38.45 -41.79 14.07
C ARG A 472 -38.33 -43.03 14.97
N ARG A 473 -37.38 -43.01 15.91
CA ARG A 473 -37.57 -43.67 17.21
C ARG A 473 -36.82 -42.95 18.31
N SER A 474 -37.60 -42.37 19.22
CA SER A 474 -37.19 -41.68 20.43
C SER A 474 -37.13 -42.66 21.61
N VAL A 475 -36.05 -42.60 22.40
CA VAL A 475 -35.96 -43.12 23.78
C VAL A 475 -35.14 -42.12 24.61
N PRO A 476 -35.54 -41.80 25.87
CA PRO A 476 -35.04 -40.64 26.58
C PRO A 476 -33.80 -40.97 27.41
N VAL A 477 -32.83 -40.04 27.43
CA VAL A 477 -31.72 -40.05 28.39
C VAL A 477 -31.95 -38.90 29.38
N SER A 478 -32.18 -39.29 30.63
CA SER A 478 -32.28 -38.43 31.80
C SER A 478 -30.89 -37.91 32.18
N ILE A 479 -30.69 -36.59 32.22
CA ILE A 479 -29.51 -35.97 32.81
C ILE A 479 -29.95 -34.97 33.87
N SER A 480 -29.33 -35.16 35.03
CA SER A 480 -29.55 -34.54 36.33
C SER A 480 -29.34 -33.02 36.33
N ALA A 481 -30.20 -32.32 37.08
CA ALA A 481 -30.20 -30.88 37.26
C ALA A 481 -29.17 -30.43 38.30
N ALA A 482 -28.48 -29.32 38.02
CA ALA A 482 -27.67 -28.57 38.98
C ALA A 482 -28.28 -27.16 39.18
N PRO A 483 -28.03 -26.50 40.33
CA PRO A 483 -28.98 -25.57 40.94
C PRO A 483 -28.94 -24.14 40.40
N LEU A 484 -30.12 -23.53 40.41
CA LEU A 484 -30.41 -22.13 40.09
C LEU A 484 -29.84 -21.19 41.16
N TYR A 485 -29.03 -20.21 40.75
CA TYR A 485 -28.74 -19.01 41.55
C TYR A 485 -29.80 -17.93 41.28
N PRO A 486 -30.23 -17.16 42.30
CA PRO A 486 -31.28 -16.17 42.15
C PRO A 486 -30.80 -14.90 41.43
N LEU A 487 -31.68 -14.41 40.54
CA LEU A 487 -31.61 -13.12 39.85
C LEU A 487 -31.71 -11.96 40.84
N ILE A 488 -30.72 -11.06 40.82
CA ILE A 488 -30.76 -9.76 41.49
C ILE A 488 -31.37 -8.72 40.53
N PRO A 489 -32.30 -7.84 40.95
CA PRO A 489 -32.98 -6.89 40.07
C PRO A 489 -32.08 -5.72 39.66
N VAL A 490 -32.08 -5.39 38.38
CA VAL A 490 -31.45 -4.19 37.80
C VAL A 490 -32.48 -3.04 37.72
N PRO A 491 -32.27 -1.91 38.41
CA PRO A 491 -33.07 -0.70 38.21
C PRO A 491 -32.53 0.19 37.05
N PRO A 492 -33.38 1.06 36.47
CA PRO A 492 -33.14 1.74 35.20
C PRO A 492 -32.16 2.92 35.28
N PRO A 493 -31.56 3.35 34.15
CA PRO A 493 -30.61 4.46 34.13
C PRO A 493 -31.34 5.80 34.24
N SER A 494 -31.01 6.58 35.27
CA SER A 494 -31.44 7.97 35.39
C SER A 494 -30.24 8.90 35.25
N SER A 495 -30.24 9.64 34.15
CA SER A 495 -29.33 10.73 33.83
C SER A 495 -29.35 11.81 34.92
N LYS A 496 -28.17 12.32 35.31
CA LYS A 496 -27.93 13.75 35.55
C LYS A 496 -26.46 14.04 35.86
N LEU A 497 -25.85 14.79 34.95
CA LEU A 497 -24.57 15.47 35.07
C LEU A 497 -24.67 16.64 36.04
N ILE A 498 -23.58 16.90 36.75
CA ILE A 498 -23.36 18.06 37.63
C ILE A 498 -22.97 19.29 36.77
N PRO A 499 -23.37 20.52 37.16
CA PRO A 499 -23.05 21.75 36.43
C PRO A 499 -21.63 22.24 36.71
N SER A 500 -20.93 22.64 35.65
CA SER A 500 -19.69 23.41 35.71
C SER A 500 -20.00 24.92 35.64
N VAL A 501 -19.20 25.70 36.34
CA VAL A 501 -19.32 27.15 36.57
C VAL A 501 -19.27 27.94 35.26
N ALA A 502 -20.22 28.87 35.12
CA ALA A 502 -20.44 29.70 33.94
C ALA A 502 -19.42 30.85 33.81
N PRO A 503 -18.74 30.99 32.66
CA PRO A 503 -18.25 32.28 32.18
C PRO A 503 -19.40 33.09 31.53
N VAL A 504 -19.25 34.41 31.57
CA VAL A 504 -20.13 35.46 31.06
C VAL A 504 -20.86 35.07 29.75
N PRO A 505 -22.21 35.21 29.64
CA PRO A 505 -22.97 34.86 28.44
C PRO A 505 -22.67 35.83 27.29
N SER A 506 -21.75 35.43 26.42
CA SER A 506 -21.74 35.90 25.04
C SER A 506 -22.93 35.26 24.32
N SER A 507 -23.71 36.08 23.61
CA SER A 507 -24.82 35.74 22.70
C SER A 507 -25.00 34.22 22.46
N ILE A 508 -26.06 33.64 23.05
CA ILE A 508 -26.48 32.27 22.77
C ILE A 508 -26.86 32.21 21.29
N GLN A 509 -25.94 31.76 20.44
CA GLN A 509 -26.27 31.32 19.10
C GLN A 509 -27.23 30.14 19.24
N LEU A 510 -28.46 30.31 18.77
CA LEU A 510 -29.39 29.20 18.56
C LEU A 510 -28.62 28.05 17.87
N PRO A 511 -28.75 26.79 18.34
CA PRO A 511 -28.14 25.67 17.64
C PRO A 511 -28.55 25.76 16.16
N PRO A 512 -27.59 25.69 15.23
CA PRO A 512 -27.90 25.81 13.81
C PRO A 512 -29.00 24.80 13.49
N LYS A 513 -30.05 25.26 12.82
CA LYS A 513 -31.18 24.40 12.42
C LYS A 513 -30.61 23.09 11.86
N PRO A 514 -31.04 21.91 12.36
CA PRO A 514 -30.63 20.63 11.80
C PRO A 514 -30.88 20.63 10.29
N GLY A 515 -29.83 20.66 9.48
CA GLY A 515 -29.94 20.61 8.02
C GLY A 515 -29.10 21.59 7.20
N THR A 516 -28.42 22.58 7.80
CA THR A 516 -27.58 23.55 7.04
C THR A 516 -26.07 23.42 7.27
N GLY A 517 -25.61 22.29 7.79
CA GLY A 517 -24.17 22.00 7.90
C GLY A 517 -23.53 21.76 6.52
N PRO A 518 -22.33 22.31 6.24
CA PRO A 518 -21.68 22.25 4.93
C PRO A 518 -21.07 20.88 4.56
N HIS A 519 -21.37 19.81 5.32
CA HIS A 519 -20.75 18.51 5.11
C HIS A 519 -21.58 17.67 4.14
N ASN A 520 -21.21 17.74 2.85
CA ASN A 520 -21.67 16.78 1.85
C ASN A 520 -21.31 15.35 2.32
N TYR A 521 -22.23 14.41 2.14
CA TYR A 521 -22.06 12.98 2.40
C TYR A 521 -20.72 12.41 1.90
N ASN A 522 -20.26 12.88 0.73
CA ASN A 522 -18.95 12.50 0.21
C ASN A 522 -17.79 12.86 1.16
N SER A 523 -17.85 14.03 1.82
CA SER A 523 -16.87 14.43 2.82
C SER A 523 -16.88 13.52 4.04
N ILE A 524 -18.06 13.03 4.44
CA ILE A 524 -18.20 12.07 5.54
C ILE A 524 -17.55 10.76 5.14
N LEU A 525 -17.92 10.20 3.97
CA LEU A 525 -17.31 8.97 3.43
C LEU A 525 -15.79 9.04 3.33
N MET A 526 -15.24 10.13 2.78
CA MET A 526 -13.80 10.32 2.70
C MET A 526 -13.14 10.40 4.08
N THR A 527 -13.85 10.92 5.09
CA THR A 527 -13.38 10.88 6.48
C THR A 527 -13.38 9.45 7.03
N ILE A 528 -14.46 8.68 6.80
CA ILE A 528 -14.54 7.26 7.16
C ILE A 528 -13.41 6.46 6.50
N ALA A 529 -13.16 6.70 5.21
CA ALA A 529 -12.13 6.03 4.44
C ALA A 529 -10.72 6.34 4.98
N ARG A 530 -10.43 7.60 5.32
CA ARG A 530 -9.17 7.96 5.98
C ARG A 530 -9.00 7.27 7.33
N ASP A 531 -10.08 7.17 8.10
CA ASP A 531 -10.04 6.47 9.39
C ASP A 531 -9.78 4.97 9.23
N VAL A 532 -10.37 4.32 8.23
CA VAL A 532 -10.08 2.91 7.88
C VAL A 532 -8.59 2.75 7.56
N VAL A 533 -8.04 3.59 6.66
CA VAL A 533 -6.63 3.53 6.26
C VAL A 533 -5.70 3.76 7.44
N ASN A 534 -5.95 4.79 8.24
CA ASN A 534 -5.12 5.11 9.41
C ASN A 534 -5.18 3.99 10.46
N THR A 535 -6.38 3.47 10.75
CA THR A 535 -6.56 2.40 11.73
C THR A 535 -5.85 1.11 11.30
N LEU A 536 -5.95 0.73 10.03
CA LEU A 536 -5.25 -0.43 9.47
C LEU A 536 -3.74 -0.23 9.48
N ARG A 537 -3.26 0.94 9.04
CA ARG A 537 -1.83 1.29 9.04
C ARG A 537 -1.23 1.23 10.44
N GLU A 538 -1.90 1.81 11.42
CA GLU A 538 -1.47 1.77 12.83
C GLU A 538 -1.51 0.35 13.42
N SER A 539 -2.34 -0.52 12.86
CA SER A 539 -2.39 -1.94 13.21
C SER A 539 -1.33 -2.78 12.47
N GLY A 540 -0.47 -2.15 11.66
CA GLY A 540 0.59 -2.81 10.90
C GLY A 540 0.12 -3.45 9.59
N PHE A 541 -1.07 -3.09 9.10
CA PHE A 541 -1.62 -3.59 7.85
C PHE A 541 -1.55 -2.53 6.76
N ARG A 542 -1.19 -2.96 5.55
CA ARG A 542 -1.38 -2.15 4.35
C ARG A 542 -2.77 -2.44 3.78
N CYS A 543 -3.33 -1.48 3.05
CA CYS A 543 -4.63 -1.67 2.44
C CYS A 543 -4.81 -0.84 1.17
N ALA A 544 -5.82 -1.19 0.39
CA ALA A 544 -6.31 -0.41 -0.74
C ALA A 544 -7.83 -0.54 -0.82
N PHE A 545 -8.52 0.54 -1.15
CA PHE A 545 -9.95 0.51 -1.41
C PHE A 545 -10.24 -0.18 -2.74
N LEU A 546 -11.35 -0.90 -2.73
CA LEU A 546 -11.98 -1.49 -3.90
C LEU A 546 -13.48 -1.15 -3.90
N GLY A 547 -14.27 -1.81 -4.74
CA GLY A 547 -15.71 -1.65 -4.71
C GLY A 547 -16.19 -0.24 -5.05
N SER A 548 -17.38 0.09 -4.57
CA SER A 548 -18.11 1.34 -4.84
C SER A 548 -17.27 2.61 -4.59
N LEU A 549 -16.55 2.71 -3.47
CA LEU A 549 -15.65 3.84 -3.19
C LEU A 549 -14.48 3.89 -4.19
N GLY A 550 -13.93 2.74 -4.58
CA GLY A 550 -12.89 2.66 -5.60
C GLY A 550 -13.37 3.23 -6.94
N TYR A 551 -14.55 2.83 -7.42
CA TYR A 551 -15.14 3.41 -8.65
C TYR A 551 -15.33 4.92 -8.52
N GLN A 552 -15.84 5.37 -7.37
CA GLN A 552 -16.09 6.79 -7.11
C GLN A 552 -14.80 7.62 -7.17
N LEU A 553 -13.71 7.13 -6.58
CA LEU A 553 -12.39 7.77 -6.63
C LEU A 553 -11.85 7.85 -8.06
N TYR A 554 -12.19 6.89 -8.92
CA TYR A 554 -11.93 6.97 -10.37
C TYR A 554 -13.01 7.72 -11.15
N GLY A 555 -13.87 8.46 -10.46
CA GLY A 555 -14.81 9.42 -11.02
C GLY A 555 -16.23 8.91 -11.21
N ASN A 556 -16.53 7.63 -10.97
CA ASN A 556 -17.91 7.13 -11.05
C ASN A 556 -18.84 7.96 -10.13
N ARG A 557 -20.03 8.30 -10.63
CA ARG A 557 -20.95 9.20 -9.92
C ARG A 557 -21.75 8.51 -8.82
N ARG A 558 -21.79 7.18 -8.79
CA ARG A 558 -22.53 6.40 -7.79
C ARG A 558 -21.90 6.60 -6.42
N LEU A 559 -22.74 6.89 -5.43
CA LEU A 559 -22.31 6.99 -4.04
C LEU A 559 -22.14 5.58 -3.45
N PRO A 560 -21.05 5.32 -2.70
CA PRO A 560 -20.87 4.04 -2.04
C PRO A 560 -21.81 3.92 -0.83
N GLU A 561 -22.38 2.73 -0.64
CA GLU A 561 -23.20 2.40 0.54
C GLU A 561 -22.35 1.79 1.65
N ASP A 562 -21.28 1.10 1.26
CA ASP A 562 -20.30 0.41 2.09
C ASP A 562 -18.87 0.70 1.60
N LEU A 563 -17.90 0.43 2.47
CA LEU A 563 -16.48 0.52 2.13
C LEU A 563 -15.88 -0.87 2.02
N GLU A 564 -15.44 -1.25 0.83
CA GLU A 564 -14.69 -2.48 0.62
C GLU A 564 -13.19 -2.18 0.63
N VAL A 565 -12.44 -2.85 1.50
CA VAL A 565 -11.01 -2.63 1.69
C VAL A 565 -10.24 -3.94 1.54
N LEU A 566 -9.30 -3.99 0.59
CA LEU A 566 -8.36 -5.07 0.40
C LEU A 566 -7.21 -4.85 1.37
N VAL A 567 -7.04 -5.75 2.33
CA VAL A 567 -5.99 -5.67 3.33
C VAL A 567 -4.87 -6.63 2.95
N PHE A 568 -3.62 -6.15 3.03
CA PHE A 568 -2.42 -6.93 2.73
C PHE A 568 -1.66 -7.22 4.03
N PRO A 569 -1.86 -8.41 4.63
CA PRO A 569 -1.09 -8.83 5.80
C PRO A 569 0.42 -8.91 5.49
N PRO A 570 1.28 -8.74 6.50
CA PRO A 570 2.70 -8.99 6.36
C PRO A 570 2.97 -10.41 5.80
N PRO A 571 3.95 -10.60 4.90
CA PRO A 571 4.28 -11.91 4.37
C PRO A 571 4.55 -12.93 5.47
N GLY A 572 3.97 -14.13 5.36
CA GLY A 572 4.10 -15.20 6.34
C GLY A 572 3.20 -15.10 7.58
N SER A 573 2.40 -14.03 7.70
CA SER A 573 1.39 -13.94 8.75
C SER A 573 0.13 -14.74 8.38
N LEU A 574 -0.35 -15.53 9.34
CA LEU A 574 -1.62 -16.25 9.24
C LEU A 574 -2.69 -15.39 9.90
N VAL A 575 -3.25 -14.46 9.13
CA VAL A 575 -4.23 -13.49 9.60
C VAL A 575 -5.51 -13.64 8.78
N ASP A 576 -6.63 -13.85 9.47
CA ASP A 576 -7.96 -13.87 8.87
C ASP A 576 -8.65 -12.50 8.96
N GLN A 577 -9.81 -12.38 8.30
CA GLN A 577 -10.59 -11.14 8.30
C GLN A 577 -11.07 -10.76 9.71
N GLU A 578 -11.50 -11.74 10.51
CA GLU A 578 -12.03 -11.51 11.85
C GLU A 578 -10.96 -10.97 12.82
N PHE A 579 -9.71 -11.42 12.69
CA PHE A 579 -8.58 -10.88 13.42
C PHE A 579 -8.33 -9.41 13.07
N ILE A 580 -8.39 -9.06 11.79
CA ILE A 580 -8.20 -7.68 11.34
C ILE A 580 -9.32 -6.79 11.87
N LYS A 581 -10.59 -7.23 11.77
CA LYS A 581 -11.74 -6.50 12.32
C LYS A 581 -11.59 -6.26 13.83
N ARG A 582 -11.21 -7.29 14.61
CA ARG A 582 -10.90 -7.14 16.04
C ARG A 582 -9.79 -6.13 16.30
N LYS A 583 -8.71 -6.14 15.51
CA LYS A 583 -7.62 -5.17 15.62
C LYS A 583 -8.10 -3.74 15.35
N MET A 584 -8.96 -3.54 14.35
CA MET A 584 -9.53 -2.24 14.04
C MET A 584 -10.40 -1.70 15.20
N VAL A 585 -11.31 -2.52 15.74
CA VAL A 585 -12.16 -2.13 16.89
C VAL A 585 -11.33 -1.82 18.13
N ASN A 586 -10.33 -2.65 18.44
CA ASN A 586 -9.45 -2.42 19.58
C ASN A 586 -8.60 -1.16 19.44
N ARG A 587 -8.33 -0.73 18.20
CA ARG A 587 -7.50 0.43 17.92
C ARG A 587 -8.29 1.73 17.88
N ASN A 588 -9.52 1.69 17.38
CA ASN A 588 -10.35 2.86 17.19
C ASN A 588 -11.80 2.57 17.59
N ASN A 589 -12.25 3.22 18.67
CA ASN A 589 -13.56 3.02 19.28
C ASN A 589 -14.75 3.52 18.44
N GLN A 590 -14.50 4.17 17.30
CA GLN A 590 -15.55 4.48 16.32
C GLN A 590 -15.94 3.25 15.49
N PHE A 591 -15.10 2.21 15.47
CA PHE A 591 -15.42 0.93 14.87
C PHE A 591 -16.06 0.01 15.89
N TYR A 592 -17.04 -0.77 15.44
CA TYR A 592 -17.67 -1.80 16.23
C TYR A 592 -18.07 -2.97 15.33
N MET A 593 -18.29 -4.14 15.92
CA MET A 593 -18.71 -5.35 15.22
C MET A 593 -20.05 -5.82 15.72
N GLU A 594 -20.93 -6.21 14.80
CA GLU A 594 -22.19 -6.87 15.12
C GLU A 594 -22.19 -8.30 14.60
N ALA A 595 -22.88 -9.19 15.32
CA ALA A 595 -23.12 -10.54 14.85
C ALA A 595 -24.13 -10.51 13.69
N VAL A 596 -23.93 -11.37 12.70
CA VAL A 596 -24.91 -11.55 11.62
C VAL A 596 -26.20 -12.15 12.19
N VAL A 597 -27.34 -11.81 11.58
CA VAL A 597 -28.67 -12.31 12.00
C VAL A 597 -28.72 -13.84 11.96
N ASP A 598 -28.05 -14.44 10.97
CA ASP A 598 -27.87 -15.88 10.89
C ASP A 598 -26.98 -16.38 12.04
N ARG A 599 -27.58 -17.10 12.98
CA ARG A 599 -26.90 -17.64 14.16
C ARG A 599 -25.85 -18.70 13.83
N THR A 600 -25.86 -19.24 12.61
CA THR A 600 -24.86 -20.22 12.15
C THR A 600 -23.61 -19.55 11.58
N ALA A 601 -23.70 -18.27 11.20
CA ALA A 601 -22.58 -17.50 10.70
C ALA A 601 -21.61 -17.16 11.84
N THR A 602 -20.36 -17.61 11.71
CA THR A 602 -19.29 -17.34 12.69
C THR A 602 -18.63 -15.98 12.49
N TYR A 603 -18.88 -15.32 11.35
CA TYR A 603 -18.29 -14.02 11.02
C TYR A 603 -19.11 -12.86 11.60
N ARG A 604 -18.45 -11.71 11.80
CA ARG A 604 -19.08 -10.48 12.26
C ARG A 604 -19.00 -9.39 11.20
N VAL A 605 -19.99 -8.51 11.19
CA VAL A 605 -20.01 -7.34 10.30
C VAL A 605 -19.31 -6.20 11.01
N LEU A 606 -18.35 -5.56 10.34
CA LEU A 606 -17.64 -4.39 10.86
C LEU A 606 -18.36 -3.12 10.40
N PHE A 607 -18.60 -2.23 11.35
CA PHE A 607 -19.22 -0.93 11.12
C PHE A 607 -18.34 0.19 11.68
N ARG A 608 -18.43 1.37 11.07
CA ARG A 608 -17.94 2.63 11.63
C ARG A 608 -19.12 3.55 11.90
N ALA A 609 -19.22 4.08 13.13
CA ALA A 609 -20.26 5.01 13.50
C ALA A 609 -20.15 6.34 12.74
N ILE A 610 -21.29 6.89 12.31
CA ILE A 610 -21.38 8.21 11.69
C ILE A 610 -21.84 9.22 12.75
N PRO A 611 -21.18 10.38 12.90
CA PRO A 611 -21.58 11.39 13.89
C PRO A 611 -23.04 11.84 13.76
N GLN A 612 -23.71 12.11 14.89
CA GLN A 612 -25.13 12.50 14.90
C GLN A 612 -25.43 13.83 14.19
N HIS A 613 -24.44 14.71 14.07
CA HIS A 613 -24.58 15.99 13.37
C HIS A 613 -24.36 15.88 11.85
N ALA A 614 -23.94 14.72 11.35
CA ALA A 614 -23.78 14.49 9.92
C ALA A 614 -25.14 14.49 9.21
N VAL A 615 -25.22 15.21 8.08
CA VAL A 615 -26.36 15.16 7.16
C VAL A 615 -26.17 13.97 6.23
N LEU A 616 -27.11 13.02 6.27
CA LEU A 616 -27.08 11.82 5.45
C LEU A 616 -28.06 11.94 4.29
N PRO A 617 -27.77 11.34 3.13
CA PRO A 617 -28.72 11.27 2.03
C PRO A 617 -29.98 10.48 2.45
N PRO A 618 -31.15 10.75 1.84
CA PRO A 618 -32.43 10.14 2.26
C PRO A 618 -32.46 8.60 2.22
N ASN A 619 -31.62 7.98 1.40
CA ASN A 619 -31.51 6.52 1.26
C ASN A 619 -30.69 5.86 2.37
N PHE A 620 -30.07 6.63 3.28
CA PHE A 620 -29.33 6.08 4.42
C PHE A 620 -30.22 6.01 5.66
N THR A 621 -30.65 4.79 5.99
CA THR A 621 -31.48 4.52 7.17
C THR A 621 -30.67 4.42 8.47
N GLY A 622 -29.37 4.12 8.36
CA GLY A 622 -28.46 3.95 9.49
C GLY A 622 -27.42 5.07 9.62
N ARG A 623 -27.06 5.43 10.86
CA ARG A 623 -25.90 6.28 11.17
C ARG A 623 -24.62 5.47 11.33
N PHE A 624 -24.38 4.57 10.38
CA PHE A 624 -23.20 3.73 10.34
C PHE A 624 -22.79 3.51 8.88
N CYS A 625 -21.52 3.18 8.69
CA CYS A 625 -20.98 2.76 7.42
C CYS A 625 -20.40 1.36 7.59
N LYS A 626 -20.86 0.42 6.77
CA LYS A 626 -20.35 -0.94 6.74
C LYS A 626 -18.95 -0.94 6.11
N VAL A 627 -18.03 -1.70 6.69
CA VAL A 627 -16.65 -1.85 6.19
C VAL A 627 -16.35 -3.32 5.95
N ASP A 628 -16.28 -3.72 4.70
CA ASP A 628 -15.96 -5.08 4.29
C ASP A 628 -14.45 -5.25 4.12
N VAL A 629 -13.86 -6.05 5.00
CA VAL A 629 -12.44 -6.36 5.00
C VAL A 629 -12.20 -7.59 4.12
N LEU A 630 -11.53 -7.41 3.00
CA LEU A 630 -11.15 -8.48 2.08
C LEU A 630 -9.66 -8.79 2.17
N LEU A 631 -9.30 -10.03 1.84
CA LEU A 631 -7.92 -10.50 1.78
C LEU A 631 -7.60 -11.00 0.36
N PRO A 632 -6.34 -10.89 -0.10
CA PRO A 632 -5.90 -11.55 -1.31
C PRO A 632 -6.27 -13.04 -1.32
N GLY A 633 -6.69 -13.54 -2.48
CA GLY A 633 -7.22 -14.90 -2.67
C GLY A 633 -8.72 -15.02 -2.40
N VAL A 634 -9.30 -14.19 -1.52
CA VAL A 634 -10.76 -14.13 -1.37
C VAL A 634 -11.35 -13.60 -2.67
N MET A 635 -12.34 -14.30 -3.22
CA MET A 635 -12.91 -14.01 -4.56
C MET A 635 -11.86 -14.02 -5.68
N SER A 636 -10.75 -14.75 -5.51
CA SER A 636 -9.61 -14.75 -6.44
C SER A 636 -8.89 -13.40 -6.56
N LEU A 637 -9.05 -12.49 -5.59
CA LEU A 637 -8.40 -11.18 -5.64
C LEU A 637 -6.87 -11.32 -5.64
N PRO A 638 -6.16 -10.54 -6.48
CA PRO A 638 -4.71 -10.64 -6.59
C PRO A 638 -4.00 -10.11 -5.33
N TYR A 639 -2.80 -10.61 -5.09
CA TYR A 639 -1.90 -9.99 -4.12
C TYR A 639 -1.16 -8.84 -4.78
N LEU A 640 -1.42 -7.61 -4.34
CA LEU A 640 -0.79 -6.41 -4.87
C LEU A 640 0.36 -5.96 -3.96
N ASN A 641 1.48 -5.58 -4.57
CA ASN A 641 2.58 -4.91 -3.93
C ASN A 641 2.29 -3.42 -3.75
N GLU A 642 3.10 -2.74 -2.93
CA GLU A 642 2.89 -1.33 -2.61
C GLU A 642 2.99 -0.42 -3.83
N GLY A 643 3.93 -0.72 -4.73
CA GLY A 643 4.04 0.01 -5.99
C GLY A 643 2.86 -0.23 -6.94
N GLU A 644 2.06 -1.27 -6.70
CA GLU A 644 0.89 -1.65 -7.52
C GLU A 644 -0.42 -1.06 -7.01
N VAL A 645 -0.42 -0.44 -5.84
CA VAL A 645 -1.56 0.30 -5.31
C VAL A 645 -1.47 1.75 -5.77
N ASN A 646 -2.56 2.29 -6.28
CA ASN A 646 -2.63 3.69 -6.66
C ASN A 646 -2.99 4.57 -5.46
N GLU A 647 -2.62 5.85 -5.54
CA GLU A 647 -3.06 6.86 -4.59
C GLU A 647 -3.96 7.88 -5.31
N VAL A 648 -5.23 7.94 -4.90
CA VAL A 648 -6.25 8.83 -5.45
C VAL A 648 -6.86 9.61 -4.30
N GLU A 649 -6.80 10.94 -4.38
CA GLU A 649 -7.25 11.85 -3.30
C GLU A 649 -6.62 11.56 -1.92
N GLY A 650 -5.38 11.03 -1.91
CA GLY A 650 -4.67 10.66 -0.68
C GLY A 650 -5.13 9.33 -0.07
N LEU A 651 -5.96 8.56 -0.78
CA LEU A 651 -6.41 7.23 -0.38
C LEU A 651 -5.75 6.16 -1.25
N PRO A 652 -5.34 5.01 -0.67
CA PRO A 652 -4.87 3.89 -1.44
C PRO A 652 -6.05 3.20 -2.13
N VAL A 653 -5.96 2.97 -3.44
CA VAL A 653 -7.01 2.35 -4.25
C VAL A 653 -6.37 1.29 -5.14
N VAL A 654 -7.03 0.15 -5.34
CA VAL A 654 -6.53 -0.86 -6.29
C VAL A 654 -6.52 -0.28 -7.72
N PRO A 655 -5.68 -0.82 -8.64
CA PRO A 655 -5.68 -0.39 -10.04
C PRO A 655 -7.06 -0.46 -10.69
N VAL A 656 -7.35 0.45 -11.62
CA VAL A 656 -8.64 0.50 -12.32
C VAL A 656 -8.93 -0.84 -13.02
N LEU A 657 -7.90 -1.48 -13.59
CA LEU A 657 -8.05 -2.80 -14.20
C LEU A 657 -8.50 -3.86 -13.18
N VAL A 658 -7.98 -3.83 -11.94
CA VAL A 658 -8.40 -4.77 -10.88
C VAL A 658 -9.85 -4.53 -10.48
N LEU A 659 -10.27 -3.26 -10.34
CA LEU A 659 -11.67 -2.90 -10.10
C LEU A 659 -12.57 -3.43 -11.22
N LEU A 660 -12.26 -3.10 -12.48
CA LEU A 660 -13.05 -3.55 -13.64
C LEU A 660 -13.26 -5.06 -13.64
N LEU A 661 -12.20 -5.83 -13.40
CA LEU A 661 -12.25 -7.28 -13.43
C LEU A 661 -12.98 -7.88 -12.23
N GLN A 662 -12.89 -7.24 -11.06
CA GLN A 662 -13.72 -7.60 -9.91
C GLN A 662 -15.19 -7.34 -10.20
N LYS A 663 -15.55 -6.16 -10.74
CA LYS A 663 -16.95 -5.85 -11.10
C LYS A 663 -17.51 -6.82 -12.11
N LEU A 664 -16.68 -7.23 -13.06
CA LEU A 664 -17.04 -8.18 -14.09
C LEU A 664 -17.35 -9.57 -13.50
N GLN A 665 -16.62 -9.97 -12.46
CA GLN A 665 -16.90 -11.18 -11.70
C GLN A 665 -18.24 -11.08 -10.95
N GLU A 666 -18.50 -9.96 -10.27
CA GLU A 666 -19.77 -9.70 -9.59
C GLU A 666 -20.95 -9.71 -10.56
N TRP A 667 -20.80 -9.02 -11.70
CA TRP A 667 -21.79 -9.01 -12.77
C TRP A 667 -22.13 -10.42 -13.24
N GLU A 668 -21.12 -11.26 -13.50
CA GLU A 668 -21.34 -12.64 -13.95
C GLU A 668 -22.08 -13.47 -12.89
N VAL A 669 -21.72 -13.31 -11.61
CA VAL A 669 -22.38 -14.01 -10.50
C VAL A 669 -23.85 -13.57 -10.39
N HIS A 670 -24.11 -12.27 -10.34
CA HIS A 670 -25.47 -11.74 -10.25
C HIS A 670 -26.32 -12.09 -11.49
N PHE A 671 -25.72 -12.07 -12.68
CA PHE A 671 -26.39 -12.43 -13.93
C PHE A 671 -26.84 -13.91 -13.94
N ARG A 672 -26.08 -14.80 -13.28
CA ARG A 672 -26.45 -16.23 -13.15
C ARG A 672 -27.48 -16.50 -12.06
N CYS A 673 -27.66 -15.60 -11.10
CA CYS A 673 -28.62 -15.74 -10.00
C CYS A 673 -30.07 -15.46 -10.43
N VAL A 674 -30.53 -16.02 -11.56
CA VAL A 674 -31.87 -15.78 -12.11
C VAL A 674 -32.99 -16.17 -11.14
N THR A 675 -32.74 -17.15 -10.26
CA THR A 675 -33.67 -17.63 -9.24
C THR A 675 -33.80 -16.71 -8.03
N GLU A 676 -32.92 -15.72 -7.87
CA GLU A 676 -32.89 -14.79 -6.74
C GLU A 676 -33.08 -13.35 -7.25
N PRO A 677 -34.33 -12.86 -7.40
CA PRO A 677 -34.63 -11.61 -8.10
C PRO A 677 -33.84 -10.41 -7.60
N ASP A 678 -33.57 -10.33 -6.30
CA ASP A 678 -32.83 -9.21 -5.70
C ASP A 678 -31.34 -9.26 -6.02
N LYS A 679 -30.73 -10.45 -6.10
CA LYS A 679 -29.36 -10.61 -6.60
C LYS A 679 -29.31 -10.37 -8.10
N PHE A 680 -30.29 -10.88 -8.85
CA PHE A 680 -30.37 -10.67 -10.27
C PHE A 680 -30.44 -9.18 -10.60
N LYS A 681 -31.29 -8.38 -9.96
CA LYS A 681 -31.37 -6.91 -10.21
C LYS A 681 -30.02 -6.19 -10.11
N LYS A 682 -29.09 -6.66 -9.28
CA LYS A 682 -27.76 -6.04 -9.11
C LYS A 682 -26.88 -6.13 -10.36
N HIS A 683 -27.10 -7.11 -11.27
CA HIS A 683 -26.30 -7.20 -12.50
C HIS A 683 -26.45 -5.95 -13.38
N MET A 684 -27.59 -5.27 -13.34
CA MET A 684 -27.79 -4.02 -14.08
C MET A 684 -26.97 -2.87 -13.49
N VAL A 685 -26.84 -2.83 -12.16
CA VAL A 685 -25.98 -1.86 -11.46
C VAL A 685 -24.53 -2.14 -11.81
N ASP A 686 -24.11 -3.41 -11.77
CA ASP A 686 -22.73 -3.78 -12.10
C ASP A 686 -22.38 -3.46 -13.55
N MET A 687 -23.30 -3.71 -14.47
CA MET A 687 -23.14 -3.34 -15.88
C MET A 687 -23.01 -1.82 -16.07
N GLY A 688 -23.80 -1.02 -15.34
CA GLY A 688 -23.68 0.44 -15.34
C GLY A 688 -22.31 0.90 -14.84
N ASP A 689 -21.85 0.36 -13.71
CA ASP A 689 -20.54 0.67 -13.14
C ASP A 689 -19.39 0.32 -14.10
N ILE A 690 -19.46 -0.85 -14.76
CA ILE A 690 -18.47 -1.28 -15.76
C ILE A 690 -18.44 -0.32 -16.94
N LYS A 691 -19.60 0.02 -17.52
CA LYS A 691 -19.69 0.93 -18.66
C LYS A 691 -19.17 2.33 -18.34
N GLU A 692 -19.57 2.88 -17.20
CA GLU A 692 -19.10 4.21 -16.78
C GLU A 692 -17.59 4.21 -16.56
N LEU A 693 -17.03 3.18 -15.93
CA LEU A 693 -15.60 3.11 -15.70
C LEU A 693 -14.83 2.94 -17.01
N LEU A 694 -15.26 2.05 -17.91
CA LEU A 694 -14.67 1.85 -19.24
C LEU A 694 -14.63 3.13 -20.08
N GLY A 695 -15.74 3.90 -20.08
CA GLY A 695 -15.82 5.16 -20.80
C GLY A 695 -14.82 6.21 -20.31
N ARG A 696 -14.31 6.08 -19.09
CA ARG A 696 -13.33 7.00 -18.50
C ARG A 696 -11.89 6.51 -18.60
N VAL A 697 -11.64 5.22 -18.80
CA VAL A 697 -10.25 4.71 -18.79
C VAL A 697 -9.39 5.39 -19.86
N VAL A 698 -9.97 5.75 -20.99
CA VAL A 698 -9.28 6.48 -22.07
C VAL A 698 -8.80 7.87 -21.65
N GLU A 699 -9.43 8.49 -20.65
CA GLU A 699 -9.06 9.80 -20.10
C GLU A 699 -8.08 9.68 -18.92
N MET A 700 -7.87 8.47 -18.40
CA MET A 700 -7.04 8.24 -17.22
C MET A 700 -5.55 8.16 -17.56
N PRO A 701 -4.67 8.75 -16.73
CA PRO A 701 -3.23 8.52 -16.84
C PRO A 701 -2.90 7.03 -16.80
N VAL A 702 -1.94 6.59 -17.63
CA VAL A 702 -1.56 5.16 -17.76
C VAL A 702 -1.26 4.48 -16.43
N ARG A 703 -0.62 5.21 -15.52
CA ARG A 703 -0.30 4.74 -14.17
C ARG A 703 -1.52 4.32 -13.33
N LEU A 704 -2.69 4.95 -13.54
CA LEU A 704 -3.88 4.66 -12.75
C LEU A 704 -4.56 3.39 -13.23
N PHE A 705 -4.59 3.14 -14.54
CA PHE A 705 -5.29 1.96 -15.03
C PHE A 705 -4.45 0.70 -14.95
N ARG A 706 -3.13 0.80 -15.22
CA ARG A 706 -2.20 -0.30 -15.49
C ARG A 706 -2.66 -1.20 -16.64
N PRO A 707 -1.92 -1.25 -17.77
CA PRO A 707 -2.36 -1.98 -18.94
C PRO A 707 -2.43 -3.49 -18.71
N TRP A 708 -3.28 -4.17 -19.48
CA TRP A 708 -3.40 -5.63 -19.49
C TRP A 708 -2.08 -6.34 -19.86
N SER A 709 -1.10 -5.62 -20.41
CA SER A 709 0.26 -6.14 -20.60
C SER A 709 0.96 -6.46 -19.28
N GLU A 710 0.59 -5.81 -18.17
CA GLU A 710 1.16 -6.04 -16.83
C GLU A 710 0.44 -7.15 -16.04
N ARG A 711 -0.47 -7.89 -16.68
CA ARG A 711 -1.31 -8.92 -16.05
C ARG A 711 -0.57 -10.03 -15.29
N GLU A 712 0.74 -10.18 -15.49
CA GLU A 712 1.58 -11.17 -14.80
C GLU A 712 1.52 -11.02 -13.28
N SER A 713 1.29 -9.82 -12.76
CA SER A 713 1.14 -9.59 -11.31
C SER A 713 -0.22 -10.02 -10.74
N LEU A 714 -1.23 -10.21 -11.59
CA LEU A 714 -2.59 -10.53 -11.14
C LEU A 714 -2.79 -12.03 -10.84
N GLY A 715 -1.84 -12.87 -11.23
CA GLY A 715 -1.94 -14.32 -11.12
C GLY A 715 -2.71 -14.95 -12.29
N GLN A 716 -2.22 -16.11 -12.75
CA GLN A 716 -2.70 -16.71 -14.00
C GLN A 716 -4.19 -17.10 -13.97
N ASP A 717 -4.69 -17.60 -12.83
CA ASP A 717 -6.08 -18.01 -12.69
C ASP A 717 -7.04 -16.83 -12.79
N PHE A 718 -6.70 -15.72 -12.12
CA PHE A 718 -7.47 -14.48 -12.20
C PHE A 718 -7.47 -13.94 -13.63
N VAL A 719 -6.32 -13.97 -14.31
CA VAL A 719 -6.18 -13.55 -15.71
C VAL A 719 -7.03 -14.41 -16.65
N ASN A 720 -6.99 -15.73 -16.52
CA ASN A 720 -7.75 -16.65 -17.36
C ASN A 720 -9.26 -16.46 -17.16
N ALA A 721 -9.71 -16.42 -15.90
CA ALA A 721 -11.11 -16.18 -15.58
C ALA A 721 -11.59 -14.82 -16.11
N SER A 722 -10.75 -13.80 -15.99
CA SER A 722 -11.02 -12.46 -16.52
C SER A 722 -11.20 -12.45 -18.04
N LYS A 723 -10.33 -13.11 -18.81
CA LYS A 723 -10.48 -13.22 -20.28
C LYS A 723 -11.83 -13.80 -20.67
N VAL A 724 -12.22 -14.91 -20.04
CA VAL A 724 -13.50 -15.58 -20.31
C VAL A 724 -14.68 -14.68 -19.99
N ARG A 725 -14.63 -13.98 -18.85
CA ARG A 725 -15.66 -13.03 -18.44
C ARG A 725 -15.77 -11.84 -19.39
N VAL A 726 -14.65 -11.28 -19.85
CA VAL A 726 -14.65 -10.16 -20.80
C VAL A 726 -15.29 -10.59 -22.12
N LYS A 727 -14.94 -11.77 -22.66
CA LYS A 727 -15.59 -12.31 -23.87
C LYS A 727 -17.11 -12.46 -23.68
N ARG A 728 -17.56 -13.01 -22.55
CA ARG A 728 -19.00 -13.14 -22.24
C ARG A 728 -19.71 -11.80 -22.10
N PHE A 729 -19.08 -10.83 -21.44
CA PHE A 729 -19.63 -9.49 -21.27
C PHE A 729 -19.74 -8.76 -22.61
N CYS A 730 -18.70 -8.81 -23.43
CA CYS A 730 -18.70 -8.22 -24.77
C CYS A 730 -19.75 -8.86 -25.70
N ALA A 731 -19.97 -10.17 -25.60
CA ALA A 731 -21.05 -10.83 -26.35
C ALA A 731 -22.44 -10.32 -25.96
N LYS A 732 -22.62 -9.87 -24.71
CA LYS A 732 -23.88 -9.29 -24.22
C LYS A 732 -23.99 -7.78 -24.51
N PHE A 733 -22.86 -7.07 -24.51
CA PHE A 733 -22.73 -5.62 -24.66
C PHE A 733 -21.67 -5.27 -25.72
N PRO A 734 -21.97 -5.52 -27.01
CA PRO A 734 -20.99 -5.36 -28.10
C PRO A 734 -20.46 -3.94 -28.23
N GLU A 735 -21.20 -2.92 -27.78
CA GLU A 735 -20.77 -1.53 -27.74
C GLU A 735 -19.55 -1.29 -26.83
N THR A 736 -19.26 -2.21 -25.91
CA THR A 736 -18.10 -2.11 -25.01
C THR A 736 -16.80 -2.69 -25.59
N VAL A 737 -16.87 -3.45 -26.69
CA VAL A 737 -15.72 -4.12 -27.34
C VAL A 737 -14.53 -3.17 -27.57
N PRO A 738 -14.70 -1.98 -28.19
CA PRO A 738 -13.56 -1.10 -28.47
C PRO A 738 -12.83 -0.63 -27.21
N HIS A 739 -13.55 -0.50 -26.09
CA HIS A 739 -12.97 -0.07 -24.82
C HIS A 739 -12.08 -1.16 -24.24
N TRP A 740 -12.54 -2.43 -24.27
CA TRP A 740 -11.75 -3.57 -23.81
C TRP A 740 -10.53 -3.85 -24.69
N GLU A 741 -10.66 -3.71 -26.02
CA GLU A 741 -9.52 -3.78 -26.93
C GLU A 741 -8.50 -2.68 -26.64
N GLY A 742 -8.97 -1.46 -26.35
CA GLY A 742 -8.12 -0.35 -25.90
C GLY A 742 -7.36 -0.62 -24.59
N LEU A 743 -7.87 -1.52 -23.74
CA LEU A 743 -7.15 -2.00 -22.55
C LEU A 743 -6.14 -3.12 -22.84
N GLY A 744 -6.14 -3.66 -24.07
CA GLY A 744 -5.24 -4.72 -24.53
C GLY A 744 -5.85 -6.13 -24.49
N PHE A 745 -7.18 -6.28 -24.39
CA PHE A 745 -7.82 -7.59 -24.47
C PHE A 745 -7.96 -8.07 -25.92
N GLU A 746 -7.69 -9.36 -26.15
CA GLU A 746 -7.91 -10.04 -27.43
C GLU A 746 -9.30 -10.69 -27.42
N LEU A 747 -10.24 -10.12 -28.18
CA LEU A 747 -11.64 -10.54 -28.20
C LEU A 747 -12.05 -11.40 -29.40
N VAL A 748 -11.12 -11.60 -30.33
CA VAL A 748 -11.28 -12.48 -31.51
C VAL A 748 -11.27 -13.95 -31.11
#